data_AF-A0A9D4STU1-F1
#
_entry.id   AF-A0A9D4STU1-F1
#
_cell.length_a   1.000
_cell.length_b   1.000
_cell.length_c   1.000
_cell.angle_alpha   90.00
_cell.angle_beta   90.00
_cell.angle_gamma   90.00
#
_symmetry.space_group_name_H-M   'P 1'
#
loop_
_entity.id
_entity.type
_entity.pdbx_description
1 polymer ?
#
loop_
_entity_poly.entity_id
_entity_poly.type
_entity_poly.pdbx_seq_one_letter_code
_entity_poly.pdbx_strand_id
1 'polypeptide(L)'
;MLGLASLVLFVFYFAAGGPREPDPSPSEIGQYSGWAVVTDVPGCKQIPSTVYTRNGTMADAAVATMLCMGVAHPHASGLGGGFVALHYHRITKRARVLIATESAPRSARRENFTDSKALRSGWKSVGVPAALYGYYALLSELGTTYQWEKLFEDAHYKASEGVDVDEGLADAIKFMGEQIKREDTMKPIYWNKYTKDLYRQGQLLRNPPLSRTLKQLSLSGFRAFYTVSKSKNITLADALVQDLVTGDARDLSSDSSHGTSSLVTGADLRSYQPVWKDALRTTLRGGPAGDLTLFTAPPPTAGAVISYIMNVMNVKRSREDPSRQQQYALTLANMHYLAETFKYALQKRTHLGDDEYVDIRKEVQDMLSLHYASDTFDNILPERARKPEDYMRGVVPQSDKGTSNLILYSPSGDTLVISCTLHNTFGSLRMSRKTGVLLNNALSDFSDLDVATRVVDISGSDSSEVSESDARRANSMAPFKRPLTSLSPILVLGPKNSLLALAGSGGLRIPTSLSQVAIRVLWEKKNIKKAIDYPRIHTDLLSGTIFYEPNMPQKLMQKLAQKNHTLQKESGELGRFDRYSFVTGLTFIDGLIETNYDYRGKQQLVIAATLLSLVLLDFGGALPMMFHYDPLIAEESQPQEQQQQLSIAPFVVTAPATQQGNEGQQGTSDKSQELPAPAVRHGPQYSGLTAAQPAKRHAHQDPVVPQPTSYQQSPATAQAAYAPASSEQQGDLQGSATGYGHQAEGYLDMGAYSSGYGAFGWYADYPVGGGYH
;
A
#
# COMPACT_ATOMS: atom_id res chain seq x y z
N MET A 1 -29.12 54.36 9.04
CA MET A 1 -29.91 53.14 8.75
C MET A 1 -29.17 52.17 7.83
N LEU A 2 -28.70 52.57 6.62
CA LEU A 2 -27.99 51.68 5.69
C LEU A 2 -26.65 51.09 6.20
N GLY A 3 -25.83 51.87 6.93
CA GLY A 3 -24.56 51.38 7.49
C GLY A 3 -24.71 50.37 8.65
N LEU A 4 -25.77 50.51 9.44
CA LEU A 4 -26.09 49.59 10.54
C LEU A 4 -26.65 48.26 10.02
N ALA A 5 -27.46 48.30 8.96
CA ALA A 5 -27.92 47.09 8.29
C ALA A 5 -26.75 46.29 7.69
N SER A 6 -25.75 46.97 7.11
CA SER A 6 -24.56 46.31 6.53
C SER A 6 -23.63 45.72 7.60
N LEU A 7 -23.49 46.37 8.77
CA LEU A 7 -22.70 45.85 9.90
C LEU A 7 -23.40 44.65 10.56
N VAL A 8 -24.74 44.71 10.71
CA VAL A 8 -25.53 43.60 11.24
C VAL A 8 -25.51 42.41 10.26
N LEU A 9 -25.61 42.63 8.95
CA LEU A 9 -25.40 41.56 7.96
C LEU A 9 -23.98 40.98 7.99
N PHE A 10 -22.95 41.80 8.18
CA PHE A 10 -21.57 41.35 8.28
C PHE A 10 -21.32 40.51 9.55
N VAL A 11 -21.86 40.94 10.69
CA VAL A 11 -21.79 40.20 11.96
C VAL A 11 -22.66 38.94 11.92
N PHE A 12 -23.84 38.95 11.30
CA PHE A 12 -24.65 37.75 11.11
C PHE A 12 -24.06 36.77 10.10
N TYR A 13 -23.32 37.24 9.08
CA TYR A 13 -22.61 36.37 8.15
C TYR A 13 -21.47 35.61 8.85
N PHE A 14 -20.76 36.25 9.79
CA PHE A 14 -19.75 35.60 10.63
C PHE A 14 -20.34 34.80 11.80
N ALA A 15 -21.47 35.23 12.38
CA ALA A 15 -22.15 34.52 13.47
C ALA A 15 -22.98 33.31 12.98
N ALA A 16 -23.40 33.29 11.71
CA ALA A 16 -23.95 32.10 11.05
C ALA A 16 -22.86 31.07 10.68
N GLY A 17 -21.61 31.33 11.10
CA GLY A 17 -20.40 30.53 11.01
C GLY A 17 -20.58 29.19 10.31
N GLY A 18 -20.05 29.11 9.09
CA GLY A 18 -19.81 27.83 8.44
C GLY A 18 -19.09 26.88 9.42
N PRO A 19 -19.21 25.55 9.21
CA PRO A 19 -18.59 24.59 10.11
C PRO A 19 -17.13 24.97 10.38
N ARG A 20 -16.82 25.30 11.64
CA ARG A 20 -15.48 25.70 12.08
C ARG A 20 -14.54 24.54 11.80
N GLU A 21 -13.44 24.81 11.11
CA GLU A 21 -12.41 23.80 10.86
C GLU A 21 -11.83 23.32 12.20
N PRO A 22 -11.54 22.02 12.32
CA PRO A 22 -10.91 21.49 13.53
C PRO A 22 -9.51 22.10 13.72
N ASP A 23 -9.12 22.24 14.98
CA ASP A 23 -7.81 22.79 15.31
C ASP A 23 -6.68 21.94 14.71
N PRO A 24 -5.58 22.56 14.25
CA PRO A 24 -4.47 21.84 13.63
C PRO A 24 -3.88 20.84 14.63
N SER A 25 -3.51 19.67 14.12
CA SER A 25 -2.90 18.64 14.97
C SER A 25 -1.48 19.07 15.39
N PRO A 26 -0.89 18.39 16.39
CA PRO A 26 0.50 18.61 16.76
C PRO A 26 1.52 18.27 15.67
N SER A 27 1.18 17.60 14.56
CA SER A 27 2.16 17.22 13.51
C SER A 27 2.93 18.44 12.99
N GLU A 28 4.23 18.32 12.76
CA GLU A 28 5.04 19.40 12.21
C GLU A 28 5.12 19.28 10.68
N ILE A 29 4.93 20.40 10.00
CA ILE A 29 5.14 20.46 8.55
C ILE A 29 6.65 20.53 8.28
N GLY A 30 7.17 19.59 7.51
CA GLY A 30 8.53 19.66 7.00
C GLY A 30 8.60 20.59 5.80
N GLN A 31 9.58 21.49 5.77
CA GLN A 31 9.82 22.43 4.67
C GLN A 31 11.29 22.35 4.22
N TYR A 32 11.51 22.10 2.94
CA TYR A 32 12.82 21.77 2.39
C TYR A 32 13.04 22.38 1.00
N SER A 33 14.30 22.33 0.56
CA SER A 33 14.73 22.65 -0.80
C SER A 33 15.71 21.58 -1.31
N GLY A 34 15.74 21.36 -2.62
CA GLY A 34 16.61 20.36 -3.25
C GLY A 34 15.98 18.96 -3.30
N TRP A 35 15.96 18.25 -2.17
CA TRP A 35 15.38 16.90 -2.06
C TRP A 35 14.59 16.74 -0.77
N ALA A 36 13.74 15.71 -0.68
CA ALA A 36 13.07 15.36 0.57
C ALA A 36 12.70 13.87 0.58
N VAL A 37 12.67 13.28 1.77
CA VAL A 37 12.16 11.93 1.98
C VAL A 37 11.24 11.91 3.19
N VAL A 38 10.04 11.37 3.02
CA VAL A 38 9.05 11.23 4.09
C VAL A 38 8.59 9.78 4.18
N THR A 39 8.54 9.25 5.40
CA THR A 39 8.09 7.89 5.72
C THR A 39 7.22 7.89 6.96
N ASP A 40 6.33 6.91 7.08
CA ASP A 40 5.52 6.64 8.26
C ASP A 40 6.25 5.82 9.34
N VAL A 41 7.54 5.53 9.14
CA VAL A 41 8.39 4.76 10.05
C VAL A 41 9.50 5.65 10.65
N PRO A 42 9.28 6.30 11.81
CA PRO A 42 10.23 7.26 12.39
C PRO A 42 11.61 6.67 12.66
N GLY A 43 11.69 5.38 13.02
CA GLY A 43 12.96 4.68 13.28
C GLY A 43 13.89 4.56 12.07
N CYS A 44 13.41 4.85 10.86
CA CYS A 44 14.15 4.74 9.60
C CYS A 44 14.40 6.08 8.90
N LYS A 45 13.91 7.20 9.45
CA LYS A 45 13.94 8.53 8.81
C LYS A 45 15.33 9.06 8.44
N GLN A 46 16.38 8.62 9.15
CA GLN A 46 17.76 9.09 8.92
C GLN A 46 18.45 8.37 7.76
N ILE A 47 17.98 7.17 7.39
CA ILE A 47 18.64 6.32 6.38
C ILE A 47 18.77 7.01 5.03
N PRO A 48 17.72 7.64 4.46
CA PRO A 48 17.87 8.33 3.18
C PRO A 48 18.95 9.41 3.20
N SER A 49 19.07 10.17 4.30
CA SER A 49 20.11 11.20 4.44
C SER A 49 21.50 10.59 4.46
N THR A 50 21.70 9.51 5.22
CA THR A 50 22.96 8.75 5.22
C THR A 50 23.29 8.21 3.83
N VAL A 51 22.29 7.80 3.06
CA VAL A 51 22.48 7.30 1.71
C VAL A 51 22.90 8.41 0.74
N TYR A 52 22.17 9.53 0.72
CA TYR A 52 22.50 10.65 -0.16
C TYR A 52 23.84 11.31 0.19
N THR A 53 24.21 11.41 1.47
CA THR A 53 25.51 11.98 1.89
C THR A 53 26.71 11.16 1.43
N ARG A 54 26.51 9.89 1.06
CA ARG A 54 27.53 9.01 0.50
C ARG A 54 27.33 8.80 -1.02
N ASN A 55 26.69 9.77 -1.69
CA ASN A 55 26.43 9.75 -3.14
C ASN A 55 25.57 8.58 -3.62
N GLY A 56 24.66 8.08 -2.78
CA GLY A 56 23.66 7.09 -3.15
C GLY A 56 22.59 7.66 -4.09
N THR A 57 22.02 6.80 -4.92
CA THR A 57 20.89 7.13 -5.79
C THR A 57 19.56 7.15 -5.02
N MET A 58 18.49 7.63 -5.68
CA MET A 58 17.13 7.53 -5.14
C MET A 58 16.72 6.07 -4.87
N ALA A 59 17.14 5.13 -5.72
CA ALA A 59 16.83 3.72 -5.55
C ALA A 59 17.58 3.11 -4.35
N ASP A 60 18.84 3.51 -4.15
CA ASP A 60 19.63 3.12 -2.96
C ASP A 60 18.94 3.60 -1.68
N ALA A 61 18.53 4.88 -1.66
CA ALA A 61 17.86 5.47 -0.52
C ALA A 61 16.52 4.77 -0.25
N ALA A 62 15.76 4.46 -1.31
CA ALA A 62 14.49 3.74 -1.20
C ALA A 62 14.67 2.33 -0.65
N VAL A 63 15.58 1.53 -1.20
CA VAL A 63 15.80 0.14 -0.79
C VAL A 63 16.35 0.03 0.63
N ALA A 64 17.36 0.83 0.99
CA ALA A 64 17.90 0.84 2.35
C ALA A 64 16.82 1.23 3.39
N THR A 65 15.97 2.20 3.03
CA THR A 65 14.86 2.63 3.90
C THR A 65 13.80 1.53 4.03
N MET A 66 13.37 0.90 2.94
CA MET A 66 12.40 -0.21 2.97
C MET A 66 12.92 -1.43 3.76
N LEU A 67 14.22 -1.73 3.66
CA LEU A 67 14.85 -2.77 4.48
C LEU A 67 14.76 -2.45 5.98
N CYS A 68 15.02 -1.19 6.37
CA CYS A 68 14.83 -0.77 7.75
C CYS A 68 13.36 -0.78 8.18
N MET A 69 12.45 -0.32 7.32
CA MET A 69 11.00 -0.30 7.61
C MET A 69 10.51 -1.70 7.97
N GLY A 70 10.99 -2.73 7.27
CA GLY A 70 10.67 -4.13 7.57
C GLY A 70 11.18 -4.65 8.93
N VAL A 71 12.13 -3.96 9.55
CA VAL A 71 12.66 -4.27 10.89
C VAL A 71 12.00 -3.42 11.96
N ALA A 72 11.79 -2.13 11.69
CA ALA A 72 11.23 -1.17 12.65
C ALA A 72 9.71 -1.28 12.76
N HIS A 73 9.00 -1.47 11.64
CA HIS A 73 7.54 -1.66 11.58
C HIS A 73 7.20 -3.05 11.01
N PRO A 74 7.60 -4.14 11.69
CA PRO A 74 7.37 -5.50 11.20
C PRO A 74 5.88 -5.87 11.17
N HIS A 75 5.02 -5.08 11.82
CA HIS A 75 3.57 -5.27 11.77
C HIS A 75 2.94 -4.84 10.44
N ALA A 76 3.68 -4.14 9.57
CA ALA A 76 3.13 -3.51 8.37
C ALA A 76 3.89 -3.83 7.08
N SER A 77 5.20 -4.05 7.13
CA SER A 77 5.99 -4.38 5.94
C SER A 77 7.18 -5.28 6.27
N GLY A 78 7.82 -5.86 5.26
CA GLY A 78 9.03 -6.67 5.44
C GLY A 78 9.35 -7.57 4.27
N LEU A 79 10.41 -8.38 4.42
CA LEU A 79 10.90 -9.31 3.37
C LEU A 79 9.85 -10.36 2.97
N GLY A 80 8.92 -10.69 3.86
CA GLY A 80 7.83 -11.63 3.60
C GLY A 80 6.62 -11.00 2.91
N GLY A 81 6.66 -9.70 2.60
CA GLY A 81 5.57 -8.95 1.98
C GLY A 81 5.82 -8.56 0.52
N GLY A 82 5.18 -7.47 0.10
CA GLY A 82 5.32 -6.86 -1.22
C GLY A 82 5.16 -5.33 -1.19
N PHE A 83 5.30 -4.68 -2.34
CA PHE A 83 5.10 -3.24 -2.50
C PHE A 83 4.71 -2.83 -3.92
N VAL A 84 4.19 -1.61 -4.04
CA VAL A 84 3.96 -0.92 -5.30
C VAL A 84 4.75 0.38 -5.27
N ALA A 85 5.51 0.67 -6.34
CA ALA A 85 6.29 1.90 -6.46
C ALA A 85 5.96 2.66 -7.75
N LEU A 86 5.42 3.87 -7.62
CA LEU A 86 5.19 4.81 -8.71
C LEU A 86 6.41 5.71 -8.86
N HIS A 87 7.14 5.57 -9.96
CA HIS A 87 8.29 6.39 -10.31
C HIS A 87 7.92 7.39 -11.42
N TYR A 88 8.05 8.68 -11.14
CA TYR A 88 7.96 9.75 -12.13
C TYR A 88 9.35 10.29 -12.46
N HIS A 89 9.73 10.15 -13.72
CA HIS A 89 10.99 10.70 -14.24
C HIS A 89 10.75 12.08 -14.84
N ARG A 90 11.36 13.09 -14.22
CA ARG A 90 11.08 14.52 -14.44
C ARG A 90 11.42 14.99 -15.85
N ILE A 91 12.56 14.55 -16.37
CA ILE A 91 13.08 15.02 -17.67
C ILE A 91 12.21 14.48 -18.81
N THR A 92 11.90 13.18 -18.78
CA THR A 92 11.08 12.54 -19.84
C THR A 92 9.59 12.72 -19.63
N LYS A 93 9.16 13.21 -18.46
CA LYS A 93 7.75 13.33 -18.05
C LYS A 93 7.00 12.00 -18.15
N ARG A 94 7.69 10.89 -17.88
CA ARG A 94 7.12 9.54 -17.92
C ARG A 94 6.95 9.02 -16.50
N ALA A 95 5.83 8.37 -16.25
CA ALA A 95 5.56 7.68 -15.00
C ALA A 95 5.41 6.18 -15.26
N ARG A 96 6.15 5.37 -14.50
CA ARG A 96 6.03 3.90 -14.51
C ARG A 96 5.83 3.38 -13.11
N VAL A 97 5.27 2.19 -13.02
CA VAL A 97 4.88 1.56 -11.77
C VAL A 97 5.50 0.18 -11.70
N LEU A 98 6.27 -0.07 -10.64
CA LEU A 98 6.72 -1.41 -10.29
C LEU A 98 5.67 -2.05 -9.39
N ILE A 99 5.09 -3.16 -9.85
CA ILE A 99 4.19 -4.01 -9.10
C ILE A 99 5.00 -5.20 -8.60
N ALA A 100 5.48 -5.10 -7.36
CA ALA A 100 6.19 -6.14 -6.64
C ALA A 100 5.33 -6.65 -5.48
N THR A 101 4.07 -7.00 -5.78
CA THR A 101 3.15 -7.64 -4.84
C THR A 101 3.16 -9.15 -4.99
N GLU A 102 2.71 -9.82 -3.95
CA GLU A 102 2.67 -11.27 -3.82
C GLU A 102 1.77 -11.90 -4.88
N SER A 103 2.13 -13.11 -5.31
CA SER A 103 1.32 -13.92 -6.22
C SER A 103 0.81 -15.18 -5.54
N ALA A 104 -0.31 -15.71 -6.00
CA ALA A 104 -0.81 -17.00 -5.56
C ALA A 104 0.15 -18.13 -5.99
N PRO A 105 0.44 -19.11 -5.11
CA PRO A 105 1.18 -20.31 -5.50
C PRO A 105 0.52 -21.09 -6.64
N ARG A 106 1.29 -21.90 -7.37
CA ARG A 106 0.78 -22.74 -8.47
C ARG A 106 -0.34 -23.69 -8.04
N SER A 107 -0.32 -24.16 -6.80
CA SER A 107 -1.33 -25.05 -6.23
C SER A 107 -2.56 -24.32 -5.69
N ALA A 108 -2.54 -22.99 -5.57
CA ALA A 108 -3.60 -22.23 -4.92
C ALA A 108 -4.89 -22.24 -5.74
N ARG A 109 -5.93 -22.79 -5.14
CA ARG A 109 -7.30 -22.87 -5.67
C ARG A 109 -8.28 -22.61 -4.52
N ARG A 110 -9.49 -22.15 -4.87
CA ARG A 110 -10.58 -21.92 -3.91
C ARG A 110 -10.83 -23.14 -3.02
N GLU A 111 -10.79 -24.33 -3.60
CA GLU A 111 -11.08 -25.61 -2.94
C GLU A 111 -10.06 -25.97 -1.86
N ASN A 112 -8.91 -25.28 -1.79
CA ASN A 112 -7.93 -25.50 -0.71
C ASN A 112 -8.36 -24.92 0.63
N PHE A 113 -9.47 -24.18 0.67
CA PHE A 113 -9.91 -23.42 1.83
C PHE A 113 -11.38 -23.68 2.16
N THR A 114 -11.68 -23.85 3.43
CA THR A 114 -13.01 -24.20 3.93
C THR A 114 -13.83 -23.01 4.38
N ASP A 115 -13.19 -21.93 4.81
CA ASP A 115 -13.84 -20.65 5.13
C ASP A 115 -12.90 -19.45 4.90
N SER A 116 -13.45 -18.23 4.93
CA SER A 116 -12.65 -16.99 4.83
C SER A 116 -11.69 -16.78 5.98
N LYS A 117 -11.89 -17.44 7.13
CA LYS A 117 -10.99 -17.26 8.29
C LYS A 117 -9.63 -17.86 7.99
N ALA A 118 -9.59 -18.99 7.28
CA ALA A 118 -8.35 -19.65 6.85
C ALA A 118 -7.47 -18.78 5.92
N LEU A 119 -8.05 -17.74 5.30
CA LEU A 119 -7.30 -16.79 4.49
C LEU A 119 -6.83 -15.56 5.27
N ARG A 120 -7.37 -15.27 6.45
CA ARG A 120 -7.00 -14.05 7.21
C ARG A 120 -5.69 -14.17 7.99
N SER A 121 -5.31 -15.40 8.33
CA SER A 121 -4.06 -15.71 9.03
C SER A 121 -3.68 -17.19 8.82
N GLY A 122 -2.50 -17.59 9.30
CA GLY A 122 -2.00 -18.95 9.16
C GLY A 122 -1.18 -19.17 7.90
N TRP A 123 -0.50 -20.32 7.83
CA TRP A 123 0.47 -20.60 6.75
C TRP A 123 -0.18 -20.68 5.36
N LYS A 124 -1.45 -21.08 5.32
CA LYS A 124 -2.23 -21.17 4.08
C LYS A 124 -2.60 -19.82 3.48
N SER A 125 -2.64 -18.75 4.28
CA SER A 125 -2.94 -17.41 3.79
C SER A 125 -1.78 -16.77 3.02
N VAL A 126 -0.59 -17.36 3.09
CA VAL A 126 0.66 -16.81 2.57
C VAL A 126 0.70 -16.89 1.04
N GLY A 127 0.84 -15.72 0.38
CA GLY A 127 1.26 -15.61 -1.01
C GLY A 127 2.78 -15.61 -1.15
N VAL A 128 3.28 -15.77 -2.37
CA VAL A 128 4.72 -15.80 -2.65
C VAL A 128 5.35 -14.44 -2.30
N PRO A 129 6.29 -14.36 -1.34
CA PRO A 129 6.87 -13.09 -0.93
C PRO A 129 7.63 -12.37 -2.06
N ALA A 130 7.39 -11.06 -2.18
CA ALA A 130 7.74 -10.30 -3.38
C ALA A 130 8.80 -9.21 -3.15
N ALA A 131 8.88 -8.68 -1.93
CA ALA A 131 9.60 -7.45 -1.61
C ALA A 131 11.07 -7.46 -2.05
N LEU A 132 11.82 -8.53 -1.75
CA LEU A 132 13.25 -8.56 -2.02
C LEU A 132 13.59 -8.57 -3.52
N TYR A 133 12.81 -9.29 -4.35
CA TYR A 133 12.97 -9.20 -5.81
C TYR A 133 12.59 -7.79 -6.28
N GLY A 134 11.51 -7.21 -5.75
CA GLY A 134 11.15 -5.82 -6.04
C GLY A 134 12.29 -4.84 -5.75
N TYR A 135 13.01 -4.99 -4.63
CA TYR A 135 14.16 -4.14 -4.30
C TYR A 135 15.26 -4.23 -5.37
N TYR A 136 15.59 -5.44 -5.79
CA TYR A 136 16.53 -5.66 -6.88
C TYR A 136 16.05 -5.06 -8.20
N ALA A 137 14.78 -5.25 -8.55
CA ALA A 137 14.20 -4.71 -9.78
C ALA A 137 14.20 -3.17 -9.80
N LEU A 138 14.00 -2.52 -8.65
CA LEU A 138 14.08 -1.07 -8.51
C LEU A 138 15.51 -0.56 -8.74
N LEU A 139 16.51 -1.17 -8.10
CA LEU A 139 17.92 -0.82 -8.28
C LEU A 139 18.39 -1.06 -9.72
N SER A 140 17.95 -2.17 -10.32
CA SER A 140 18.29 -2.51 -11.70
C SER A 140 17.74 -1.50 -12.70
N GLU A 141 16.53 -0.97 -12.47
CA GLU A 141 15.86 -0.07 -13.40
C GLU A 141 16.30 1.39 -13.22
N LEU A 142 16.45 1.83 -11.97
CA LEU A 142 16.73 3.24 -11.64
C LEU A 142 18.23 3.50 -11.43
N GLY A 143 19.05 2.45 -11.44
CA GLY A 143 20.48 2.52 -11.18
C GLY A 143 20.80 2.50 -9.68
N THR A 144 22.04 2.14 -9.38
CA THR A 144 22.59 2.08 -8.02
C THR A 144 24.05 2.49 -8.05
N THR A 145 24.49 3.26 -7.05
CA THR A 145 25.90 3.55 -6.79
C THR A 145 26.40 2.85 -5.53
N TYR A 146 25.50 2.20 -4.79
CA TYR A 146 25.80 1.48 -3.57
C TYR A 146 26.21 0.04 -3.85
N GLN A 147 27.14 -0.47 -3.04
CA GLN A 147 27.36 -1.90 -2.94
C GLN A 147 26.14 -2.56 -2.31
N TRP A 148 25.71 -3.70 -2.85
CA TRP A 148 24.53 -4.43 -2.39
C TRP A 148 24.59 -4.70 -0.88
N GLU A 149 25.76 -5.07 -0.38
CA GLU A 149 26.06 -5.35 1.03
C GLU A 149 25.69 -4.17 1.93
N LYS A 150 25.98 -2.94 1.47
CA LYS A 150 25.83 -1.69 2.23
C LYS A 150 24.37 -1.30 2.44
N LEU A 151 23.47 -1.71 1.54
CA LEU A 151 22.03 -1.45 1.67
C LEU A 151 21.41 -2.13 2.91
N PHE A 152 22.04 -3.18 3.43
CA PHE A 152 21.52 -3.98 4.55
C PHE A 152 22.09 -3.58 5.90
N GLU A 153 23.12 -2.74 5.98
CA GLU A 153 23.85 -2.46 7.23
C GLU A 153 22.93 -1.95 8.33
N ASP A 154 22.13 -0.91 8.04
CA ASP A 154 21.22 -0.31 9.01
C ASP A 154 20.14 -1.29 9.48
N ALA A 155 19.53 -2.02 8.55
CA ALA A 155 18.49 -3.00 8.87
C ALA A 155 19.05 -4.17 9.69
N HIS A 156 20.23 -4.67 9.32
CA HIS A 156 20.92 -5.75 10.04
C HIS A 156 21.25 -5.35 11.48
N TYR A 157 21.83 -4.16 11.66
CA TYR A 157 22.20 -3.61 12.97
C TYR A 157 20.96 -3.37 13.84
N LYS A 158 19.91 -2.76 13.28
CA LYS A 158 18.63 -2.56 13.97
C LYS A 158 17.98 -3.89 14.37
N ALA A 159 18.11 -4.94 13.56
CA ALA A 159 17.59 -6.25 13.90
C ALA A 159 18.42 -6.95 15.01
N SER A 160 19.74 -6.70 15.09
CA SER A 160 20.62 -7.30 16.12
C SER A 160 20.55 -6.55 17.45
N GLU A 161 20.82 -5.24 17.41
CA GLU A 161 20.93 -4.39 18.61
C GLU A 161 19.56 -3.96 19.11
N GLY A 162 18.59 -3.90 18.20
CA GLY A 162 17.20 -3.67 18.46
C GLY A 162 16.69 -2.35 17.89
N VAL A 163 15.36 -2.27 17.82
CA VAL A 163 14.61 -1.08 17.44
C VAL A 163 13.78 -0.61 18.63
N ASP A 164 13.71 0.69 18.80
CA ASP A 164 12.77 1.27 19.76
C ASP A 164 11.36 0.92 19.32
N VAL A 165 10.60 0.34 20.23
CA VAL A 165 9.18 0.09 20.04
C VAL A 165 8.49 1.45 20.11
N ASP A 166 8.19 2.00 18.94
CA ASP A 166 7.43 3.24 18.86
C ASP A 166 5.95 3.01 19.18
N GLU A 167 5.17 4.09 19.14
CA GLU A 167 3.75 4.05 19.50
C GLU A 167 2.94 3.18 18.55
N GLY A 168 3.25 3.21 17.25
CA GLY A 168 2.59 2.40 16.23
C GLY A 168 2.83 0.91 16.47
N LEU A 169 4.10 0.52 16.63
CA LEU A 169 4.45 -0.87 16.93
C LEU A 169 3.88 -1.33 18.28
N ALA A 170 3.91 -0.50 19.32
CA ALA A 170 3.32 -0.82 20.62
C ALA A 170 1.81 -1.08 20.53
N ASP A 171 1.08 -0.23 19.81
CA ASP A 171 -0.35 -0.40 19.60
C ASP A 171 -0.65 -1.65 18.79
N ALA A 172 0.17 -1.99 17.78
CA ALA A 172 0.00 -3.20 16.99
C ALA A 172 0.25 -4.46 17.84
N ILE A 173 1.31 -4.47 18.65
CA ILE A 173 1.63 -5.57 19.57
C ILE A 173 0.50 -5.75 20.59
N LYS A 174 -0.02 -4.65 21.15
CA LYS A 174 -1.14 -4.68 22.09
C LYS A 174 -2.40 -5.23 21.42
N PHE A 175 -2.71 -4.75 20.22
CA PHE A 175 -3.89 -5.14 19.45
C PHE A 175 -3.89 -6.64 19.11
N MET A 176 -2.74 -7.18 18.71
CA MET A 176 -2.57 -8.60 18.38
C MET A 176 -2.05 -9.45 19.53
N GLY A 177 -2.09 -8.93 20.77
CA GLY A 177 -1.33 -9.49 21.89
C GLY A 177 -1.71 -10.93 22.25
N GLU A 178 -3.01 -11.25 22.20
CA GLU A 178 -3.47 -12.62 22.47
C GLU A 178 -3.04 -13.60 21.39
N GLN A 179 -3.11 -13.20 20.11
CA GLN A 179 -2.64 -14.00 18.99
C GLN A 179 -1.12 -14.22 19.07
N ILE A 180 -0.36 -13.15 19.33
CA ILE A 180 1.10 -13.19 19.48
C ILE A 180 1.52 -14.13 20.62
N LYS A 181 0.83 -14.10 21.77
CA LYS A 181 1.16 -14.95 22.93
C LYS A 181 0.89 -16.44 22.69
N ARG A 182 -0.05 -16.76 21.80
CA ARG A 182 -0.43 -18.14 21.45
C ARG A 182 0.37 -18.70 20.28
N GLU A 183 0.97 -17.82 19.48
CA GLU A 183 1.76 -18.19 18.32
C GLU A 183 3.23 -18.42 18.67
N ASP A 184 3.69 -19.67 18.57
CA ASP A 184 5.04 -20.06 18.97
C ASP A 184 6.14 -19.40 18.13
N THR A 185 5.84 -19.03 16.89
CA THR A 185 6.81 -18.36 16.01
C THR A 185 6.98 -16.88 16.36
N MET A 186 5.94 -16.26 16.91
CA MET A 186 5.88 -14.82 17.22
C MET A 186 6.33 -14.54 18.66
N LYS A 187 5.81 -15.33 19.63
CA LYS A 187 6.06 -15.12 21.05
C LYS A 187 7.54 -14.93 21.42
N PRO A 188 8.50 -15.72 20.89
CA PRO A 188 9.91 -15.55 21.26
C PRO A 188 10.52 -14.20 20.89
N ILE A 189 9.94 -13.50 19.91
CA ILE A 189 10.40 -12.19 19.44
C ILE A 189 9.68 -11.05 20.18
N TYR A 190 8.36 -11.19 20.39
CA TYR A 190 7.53 -10.11 20.95
C TYR A 190 7.32 -10.20 22.47
N TRP A 191 7.76 -11.29 23.12
CA TRP A 191 7.75 -11.43 24.57
C TRP A 191 9.03 -10.91 25.19
N ASN A 192 8.90 -9.84 25.99
CA ASN A 192 10.01 -9.30 26.74
C ASN A 192 10.30 -10.19 27.96
N LYS A 193 11.43 -10.90 27.91
CA LYS A 193 11.85 -11.85 28.95
C LYS A 193 12.16 -11.20 30.30
N TYR A 194 12.45 -9.91 30.32
CA TYR A 194 12.76 -9.14 31.52
C TYR A 194 11.48 -8.67 32.21
N THR A 195 10.56 -8.06 31.47
CA THR A 195 9.28 -7.58 32.05
C THR A 195 8.23 -8.68 32.19
N LYS A 196 8.47 -9.87 31.62
CA LYS A 196 7.51 -10.99 31.58
C LYS A 196 6.17 -10.57 30.98
N ASP A 197 6.21 -9.75 29.94
CA ASP A 197 5.04 -9.30 29.19
C ASP A 197 5.44 -9.00 27.74
N LEU A 198 4.46 -8.67 26.88
CA LEU A 198 4.72 -8.17 25.55
C LEU A 198 5.49 -6.84 25.60
N TYR A 199 6.30 -6.61 24.57
CA TYR A 199 7.02 -5.35 24.41
C TYR A 199 6.08 -4.14 24.38
N ARG A 200 6.47 -3.06 25.06
CA ARG A 200 5.72 -1.81 25.17
C ARG A 200 6.53 -0.64 24.59
N GLN A 201 5.86 0.49 24.36
CA GLN A 201 6.49 1.70 23.86
C GLN A 201 7.75 2.08 24.65
N GLY A 202 8.80 2.48 23.95
CA GLY A 202 10.10 2.88 24.51
C GLY A 202 11.02 1.73 24.91
N GLN A 203 10.59 0.47 24.77
CA GLN A 203 11.44 -0.68 24.97
C GLN A 203 12.18 -1.06 23.68
N LEU A 204 13.30 -1.76 23.82
CA LEU A 204 14.14 -2.18 22.70
C LEU A 204 13.81 -3.61 22.27
N LEU A 205 13.21 -3.77 21.08
CA LEU A 205 12.85 -5.07 20.50
C LEU A 205 13.93 -5.56 19.54
N ARG A 206 14.33 -6.83 19.66
CA ARG A 206 15.37 -7.46 18.82
C ARG A 206 14.80 -8.62 18.03
N ASN A 207 15.29 -8.83 16.80
CA ASN A 207 14.98 -10.00 16.00
C ASN A 207 16.29 -10.65 15.47
N PRO A 208 17.00 -11.42 16.32
CA PRO A 208 18.28 -12.03 15.93
C PRO A 208 18.20 -13.00 14.73
N PRO A 209 17.14 -13.82 14.55
CA PRO A 209 16.97 -14.61 13.33
C PRO A 209 16.91 -13.74 12.06
N LEU A 210 16.11 -12.67 12.07
CA LEU A 210 16.03 -11.74 10.93
C LEU A 210 17.36 -11.04 10.67
N SER A 211 18.08 -10.64 11.73
CA SER A 211 19.41 -10.04 11.60
C SER A 211 20.39 -10.95 10.85
N ARG A 212 20.41 -12.26 11.18
CA ARG A 212 21.24 -13.24 10.45
C ARG A 212 20.82 -13.39 8.99
N THR A 213 19.52 -13.41 8.73
CA THR A 213 18.99 -13.45 7.35
C THR A 213 19.42 -12.23 6.56
N LEU A 214 19.29 -11.02 7.12
CA LEU A 214 19.72 -9.77 6.48
C LEU A 214 21.22 -9.79 6.18
N LYS A 215 22.05 -10.27 7.12
CA LYS A 215 23.49 -10.43 6.90
C LYS A 215 23.82 -11.43 5.80
N GLN A 216 23.11 -12.56 5.75
CA GLN A 216 23.34 -13.57 4.72
C GLN A 216 22.89 -13.08 3.34
N LEU A 217 21.76 -12.37 3.26
CA LEU A 217 21.29 -11.74 2.03
C LEU A 217 22.24 -10.65 1.52
N SER A 218 22.83 -9.88 2.43
CA SER A 218 23.80 -8.85 2.07
C SER A 218 25.04 -9.47 1.40
N LEU A 219 25.45 -10.67 1.81
CA LEU A 219 26.60 -11.38 1.24
C LEU A 219 26.27 -12.24 0.01
N SER A 220 25.06 -12.79 -0.07
CA SER A 220 24.69 -13.82 -1.06
C SER A 220 23.85 -13.29 -2.22
N GLY A 221 23.44 -12.02 -2.18
CA GLY A 221 22.53 -11.43 -3.15
C GLY A 221 21.07 -11.88 -2.98
N PHE A 222 20.16 -11.19 -3.68
CA PHE A 222 18.71 -11.43 -3.55
C PHE A 222 18.28 -12.86 -3.91
N ARG A 223 18.97 -13.52 -4.86
CA ARG A 223 18.63 -14.87 -5.34
C ARG A 223 18.69 -15.94 -4.24
N ALA A 224 19.47 -15.71 -3.18
CA ALA A 224 19.55 -16.63 -2.04
C ALA A 224 18.20 -16.82 -1.33
N PHE A 225 17.29 -15.85 -1.44
CA PHE A 225 15.93 -15.94 -0.90
C PHE A 225 14.95 -16.73 -1.78
N TYR A 226 15.24 -16.83 -3.09
CA TYR A 226 14.33 -17.40 -4.08
C TYR A 226 14.79 -18.75 -4.65
N THR A 227 16.08 -19.10 -4.49
CA THR A 227 16.68 -20.27 -5.12
C THR A 227 16.98 -21.37 -4.10
N VAL A 228 16.10 -22.37 -4.06
CA VAL A 228 16.32 -23.64 -3.34
C VAL A 228 17.48 -24.40 -3.98
N SER A 229 18.42 -24.89 -3.17
CA SER A 229 19.59 -25.64 -3.65
C SER A 229 19.36 -27.14 -3.56
N LYS A 230 19.91 -27.91 -4.51
CA LYS A 230 20.02 -29.37 -4.40
C LYS A 230 21.26 -29.83 -3.60
N SER A 231 22.13 -28.88 -3.21
CA SER A 231 23.35 -29.16 -2.44
C SER A 231 23.04 -29.46 -0.97
N LYS A 232 23.98 -30.11 -0.28
CA LYS A 232 23.87 -30.43 1.17
C LYS A 232 23.80 -29.19 2.08
N ASN A 233 24.18 -28.01 1.58
CA ASN A 233 24.10 -26.75 2.33
C ASN A 233 22.73 -26.09 2.16
N ILE A 234 22.00 -25.96 3.27
CA ILE A 234 20.69 -25.28 3.34
C ILE A 234 20.87 -23.79 3.02
N THR A 235 20.28 -23.32 1.92
CA THR A 235 20.16 -21.89 1.58
C THR A 235 19.06 -21.22 2.39
N LEU A 236 18.95 -19.88 2.32
CA LEU A 236 17.83 -19.16 2.94
C LEU A 236 16.49 -19.59 2.35
N ALA A 237 16.42 -19.80 1.03
CA ALA A 237 15.24 -20.34 0.38
C ALA A 237 14.89 -21.74 0.90
N ASP A 238 15.88 -22.62 1.10
CA ASP A 238 15.65 -23.96 1.66
C ASP A 238 15.10 -23.86 3.09
N ALA A 239 15.68 -22.99 3.92
CA ALA A 239 15.24 -22.78 5.29
C ALA A 239 13.81 -22.24 5.36
N LEU A 240 13.48 -21.27 4.50
CA LEU A 240 12.13 -20.70 4.40
C LEU A 240 11.11 -21.73 3.93
N VAL A 241 11.41 -22.47 2.84
CA VAL A 241 10.52 -23.51 2.29
C VAL A 241 10.30 -24.62 3.31
N GLN A 242 11.32 -25.01 4.07
CA GLN A 242 11.14 -26.00 5.13
C GLN A 242 10.11 -25.52 6.16
N ASP A 243 10.19 -24.28 6.64
CA ASP A 243 9.21 -23.76 7.60
C ASP A 243 7.79 -23.64 6.98
N LEU A 244 7.70 -23.20 5.72
CA LEU A 244 6.44 -23.11 4.95
C LEU A 244 5.77 -24.49 4.79
N VAL A 245 6.55 -25.53 4.48
CA VAL A 245 6.05 -26.91 4.28
C VAL A 245 5.74 -27.59 5.61
N THR A 246 6.58 -27.43 6.64
CA THR A 246 6.31 -28.06 7.93
C THR A 246 5.08 -27.45 8.61
N GLY A 247 4.82 -26.16 8.38
CA GLY A 247 3.77 -25.44 9.09
C GLY A 247 3.95 -25.51 10.61
N ASP A 248 2.87 -25.24 11.35
CA ASP A 248 2.77 -25.58 12.77
C ASP A 248 1.68 -26.64 12.94
N ALA A 249 1.95 -27.76 13.63
CA ALA A 249 0.93 -28.77 13.92
C ALA A 249 -0.26 -28.21 14.74
N ARG A 250 -0.10 -27.02 15.35
CA ARG A 250 -1.09 -26.33 16.18
C ARG A 250 -1.84 -25.19 15.48
N ASP A 251 -1.86 -25.15 14.15
CA ASP A 251 -2.46 -24.04 13.39
C ASP A 251 -3.85 -23.67 13.93
N LEU A 252 -3.98 -22.40 14.33
CA LEU A 252 -5.11 -21.87 15.11
C LEU A 252 -6.36 -21.62 14.25
N SER A 253 -6.32 -21.91 12.94
CA SER A 253 -7.54 -21.99 12.14
C SER A 253 -8.39 -23.13 12.71
N SER A 254 -9.65 -22.85 13.05
CA SER A 254 -10.60 -23.78 13.69
C SER A 254 -10.96 -25.02 12.86
N ASP A 255 -10.19 -25.31 11.82
CA ASP A 255 -10.40 -26.40 10.90
C ASP A 255 -9.09 -27.16 10.65
N SER A 256 -8.80 -28.08 11.56
CA SER A 256 -7.66 -29.00 11.52
C SER A 256 -7.78 -30.06 10.42
N SER A 257 -8.86 -30.06 9.63
CA SER A 257 -9.17 -31.13 8.66
C SER A 257 -8.38 -31.06 7.35
N HIS A 258 -7.65 -29.97 7.06
CA HIS A 258 -7.01 -29.78 5.75
C HIS A 258 -5.52 -29.40 5.75
N GLY A 259 -4.80 -29.64 6.84
CA GLY A 259 -3.35 -29.41 6.92
C GLY A 259 -2.97 -27.96 7.26
N THR A 260 -1.82 -27.81 7.91
CA THR A 260 -1.34 -26.57 8.53
C THR A 260 -0.21 -25.89 7.76
N SER A 261 0.11 -26.42 6.58
CA SER A 261 1.23 -26.01 5.76
C SER A 261 0.84 -24.95 4.75
N SER A 262 1.80 -24.12 4.36
CA SER A 262 1.63 -23.16 3.26
C SER A 262 1.51 -23.87 1.92
N LEU A 263 0.84 -23.21 0.97
CA LEU A 263 0.79 -23.63 -0.43
C LEU A 263 2.03 -23.22 -1.23
N VAL A 264 2.85 -22.30 -0.68
CA VAL A 264 4.08 -21.81 -1.34
C VAL A 264 5.15 -22.90 -1.36
N THR A 265 5.64 -23.21 -2.56
CA THR A 265 6.75 -24.16 -2.76
C THR A 265 8.03 -23.44 -3.20
N GLY A 266 9.15 -24.16 -3.16
CA GLY A 266 10.40 -23.67 -3.75
C GLY A 266 10.33 -23.37 -5.25
N ALA A 267 9.39 -24.01 -5.99
CA ALA A 267 9.18 -23.69 -7.39
C ALA A 267 8.43 -22.36 -7.57
N ASP A 268 7.51 -22.04 -6.66
CA ASP A 268 6.80 -20.77 -6.66
C ASP A 268 7.77 -19.61 -6.35
N LEU A 269 8.65 -19.77 -5.35
CA LEU A 269 9.72 -18.79 -5.07
C LEU A 269 10.63 -18.55 -6.28
N ARG A 270 11.09 -19.62 -6.95
CA ARG A 270 11.99 -19.50 -8.12
C ARG A 270 11.33 -18.83 -9.33
N SER A 271 10.02 -18.98 -9.48
CA SER A 271 9.29 -18.49 -10.67
C SER A 271 8.74 -17.09 -10.50
N TYR A 272 8.69 -16.56 -9.28
CA TYR A 272 8.21 -15.20 -9.01
C TYR A 272 9.02 -14.13 -9.76
N GLN A 273 8.31 -13.16 -10.34
CA GLN A 273 8.90 -11.94 -10.91
C GLN A 273 7.98 -10.74 -10.65
N PRO A 274 8.56 -9.56 -10.30
CA PRO A 274 7.81 -8.31 -10.27
C PRO A 274 7.60 -7.78 -11.70
N VAL A 275 6.62 -6.89 -11.88
CA VAL A 275 6.24 -6.38 -13.21
C VAL A 275 6.33 -4.86 -13.26
N TRP A 276 6.93 -4.31 -14.31
CA TRP A 276 6.88 -2.89 -14.63
C TRP A 276 5.72 -2.61 -15.59
N LYS A 277 4.88 -1.62 -15.26
CA LYS A 277 3.79 -1.14 -16.11
C LYS A 277 3.86 0.38 -16.26
N ASP A 278 3.24 0.91 -17.30
CA ASP A 278 2.99 2.36 -17.38
C ASP A 278 1.97 2.78 -16.32
N ALA A 279 2.16 3.97 -15.75
CA ALA A 279 1.20 4.51 -14.80
C ALA A 279 -0.13 4.86 -15.51
N LEU A 280 -1.25 4.64 -14.84
CA LEU A 280 -2.53 5.19 -15.27
C LEU A 280 -2.44 6.71 -15.25
N ARG A 281 -2.92 7.35 -16.32
CA ARG A 281 -2.87 8.80 -16.50
C ARG A 281 -4.27 9.36 -16.66
N THR A 282 -4.66 10.26 -15.76
CA THR A 282 -5.96 10.94 -15.76
C THR A 282 -5.76 12.44 -15.85
N THR A 283 -6.40 13.08 -16.82
CA THR A 283 -6.35 14.55 -16.94
C THR A 283 -7.50 15.15 -16.16
N LEU A 284 -7.19 15.84 -15.07
CA LEU A 284 -8.17 16.57 -14.27
C LEU A 284 -8.22 18.01 -14.80
N ARG A 285 -9.19 18.26 -15.69
CA ARG A 285 -9.38 19.59 -16.30
C ARG A 285 -9.52 20.66 -15.23
N GLY A 286 -8.68 21.69 -15.28
CA GLY A 286 -8.52 22.68 -14.22
C GLY A 286 -9.15 24.03 -14.57
N GLY A 287 -9.55 24.78 -13.54
CA GLY A 287 -10.06 26.16 -13.68
C GLY A 287 -8.95 27.16 -14.11
N PRO A 288 -8.96 28.42 -13.65
CA PRO A 288 -8.05 29.47 -14.16
C PRO A 288 -6.54 29.16 -14.12
N ALA A 289 -6.11 28.18 -13.31
CA ALA A 289 -4.71 27.76 -13.19
C ALA A 289 -4.25 26.78 -14.28
N GLY A 290 -5.17 26.13 -15.01
CA GLY A 290 -4.86 25.11 -16.03
C GLY A 290 -5.00 23.67 -15.55
N ASP A 291 -4.87 22.73 -16.49
CA ASP A 291 -5.11 21.29 -16.27
C ASP A 291 -4.08 20.63 -15.36
N LEU A 292 -4.54 19.63 -14.60
CA LEU A 292 -3.70 18.77 -13.77
C LEU A 292 -3.61 17.37 -14.40
N THR A 293 -2.48 16.69 -14.19
CA THR A 293 -2.30 15.29 -14.60
C THR A 293 -2.08 14.42 -13.38
N LEU A 294 -3.02 13.51 -13.12
CA LEU A 294 -2.92 12.48 -12.09
C LEU A 294 -2.28 11.22 -12.68
N PHE A 295 -1.23 10.74 -12.02
CA PHE A 295 -0.61 9.43 -12.23
C PHE A 295 -0.89 8.52 -11.04
N THR A 296 -1.21 7.26 -11.32
CA THR A 296 -1.43 6.24 -10.30
C THR A 296 -1.16 4.82 -10.85
N ALA A 297 -1.20 3.83 -9.96
CA ALA A 297 -0.90 2.44 -10.31
C ALA A 297 -2.02 1.76 -11.12
N PRO A 298 -1.69 0.95 -12.14
CA PRO A 298 -2.65 0.12 -12.87
C PRO A 298 -3.04 -1.12 -12.05
N PRO A 299 -4.05 -1.90 -12.49
CA PRO A 299 -4.37 -3.19 -11.89
C PRO A 299 -3.15 -4.14 -11.77
N PRO A 300 -3.11 -5.03 -10.76
CA PRO A 300 -4.12 -5.33 -9.73
C PRO A 300 -4.09 -4.40 -8.50
N THR A 301 -3.85 -3.10 -8.68
CA THR A 301 -3.96 -2.09 -7.62
C THR A 301 -5.28 -1.31 -7.69
N ALA A 302 -5.59 -0.52 -6.67
CA ALA A 302 -6.79 0.32 -6.62
C ALA A 302 -6.59 1.74 -7.21
N GLY A 303 -5.54 1.99 -7.99
CA GLY A 303 -5.28 3.32 -8.57
C GLY A 303 -6.40 3.82 -9.50
N ALA A 304 -7.04 2.94 -10.27
CA ALA A 304 -8.21 3.29 -11.09
C ALA A 304 -9.38 3.85 -10.26
N VAL A 305 -9.55 3.36 -9.02
CA VAL A 305 -10.56 3.85 -8.05
C VAL A 305 -10.32 5.31 -7.72
N ILE A 306 -9.07 5.73 -7.48
CA ILE A 306 -8.74 7.13 -7.21
C ILE A 306 -9.02 7.99 -8.44
N SER A 307 -8.62 7.55 -9.63
CA SER A 307 -8.88 8.30 -10.87
C SER A 307 -10.37 8.54 -11.08
N TYR A 308 -11.19 7.53 -10.83
CA TYR A 308 -12.64 7.63 -10.93
C TYR A 308 -13.23 8.62 -9.92
N ILE A 309 -12.83 8.53 -8.63
CA ILE A 309 -13.25 9.50 -7.61
C ILE A 309 -12.86 10.92 -8.03
N MET A 310 -11.61 11.12 -8.45
CA MET A 310 -11.12 12.45 -8.85
C MET A 310 -11.84 12.98 -10.09
N ASN A 311 -12.17 12.12 -11.06
CA ASN A 311 -12.95 12.51 -12.25
C ASN A 311 -14.37 12.95 -11.90
N VAL A 312 -15.12 12.18 -11.08
CA VAL A 312 -16.49 12.53 -10.69
C VAL A 312 -16.51 13.85 -9.93
N MET A 313 -15.57 14.03 -8.99
CA MET A 313 -15.48 15.28 -8.24
C MET A 313 -14.96 16.45 -9.10
N ASN A 314 -14.18 16.18 -10.15
CA ASN A 314 -13.80 17.20 -11.13
C ASN A 314 -15.00 17.64 -11.99
N VAL A 315 -15.87 16.71 -12.40
CA VAL A 315 -17.14 17.03 -13.08
C VAL A 315 -18.01 17.89 -12.18
N LYS A 316 -18.21 17.47 -10.92
CA LYS A 316 -18.96 18.25 -9.91
C LYS A 316 -18.45 19.69 -9.83
N ARG A 317 -17.13 19.88 -9.77
CA ARG A 317 -16.50 21.21 -9.72
C ARG A 317 -16.73 22.00 -11.00
N SER A 318 -16.61 21.38 -12.17
CA SER A 318 -16.79 22.05 -13.47
C SER A 318 -18.22 22.53 -13.73
N ARG A 319 -19.21 21.87 -13.11
CA ARG A 319 -20.64 22.20 -13.22
C ARG A 319 -21.14 23.16 -12.14
N GLU A 320 -20.30 23.53 -11.17
CA GLU A 320 -20.64 24.59 -10.22
C GLU A 320 -20.65 25.95 -10.90
N ASP A 321 -21.44 26.88 -10.36
CA ASP A 321 -21.41 28.29 -10.73
C ASP A 321 -19.95 28.80 -10.73
N PRO A 322 -19.45 29.42 -11.82
CA PRO A 322 -18.10 29.97 -11.90
C PRO A 322 -17.70 30.87 -10.73
N SER A 323 -18.67 31.57 -10.11
CA SER A 323 -18.45 32.39 -8.90
C SER A 323 -18.13 31.55 -7.65
N ARG A 324 -18.57 30.29 -7.61
CA ARG A 324 -18.31 29.31 -6.55
C ARG A 324 -17.15 28.37 -6.89
N GLN A 325 -16.77 28.26 -8.17
CA GLN A 325 -15.61 27.47 -8.62
C GLN A 325 -14.27 27.97 -8.08
N GLN A 326 -14.18 29.23 -7.62
CA GLN A 326 -12.92 29.82 -7.16
C GLN A 326 -12.37 29.20 -5.85
N GLN A 327 -13.22 28.53 -5.07
CA GLN A 327 -12.80 27.83 -3.86
C GLN A 327 -13.70 26.62 -3.59
N TYR A 328 -13.19 25.42 -3.85
CA TYR A 328 -13.83 24.21 -3.34
C TYR A 328 -13.83 24.27 -1.82
N ALA A 329 -14.95 23.92 -1.20
CA ALA A 329 -15.15 24.07 0.23
C ALA A 329 -15.90 22.89 0.83
N LEU A 330 -15.76 22.73 2.14
CA LEU A 330 -16.52 21.77 2.92
C LEU A 330 -18.00 22.20 3.05
N THR A 331 -18.77 21.93 2.00
CA THR A 331 -20.21 22.18 1.96
C THR A 331 -20.99 20.86 2.12
N LEU A 332 -22.27 20.96 2.49
CA LEU A 332 -23.16 19.81 2.51
C LEU A 332 -23.24 19.13 1.13
N ALA A 333 -23.30 19.92 0.06
CA ALA A 333 -23.33 19.41 -1.31
C ALA A 333 -22.05 18.62 -1.61
N ASN A 334 -20.87 19.20 -1.39
CA ASN A 334 -19.61 18.55 -1.71
C ASN A 334 -19.39 17.26 -0.90
N MET A 335 -19.75 17.26 0.38
CA MET A 335 -19.67 16.05 1.19
C MET A 335 -20.67 14.97 0.77
N HIS A 336 -21.89 15.36 0.37
CA HIS A 336 -22.89 14.42 -0.13
C HIS A 336 -22.40 13.75 -1.43
N TYR A 337 -21.94 14.54 -2.41
CA TYR A 337 -21.39 14.01 -3.66
C TYR A 337 -20.15 13.15 -3.43
N LEU A 338 -19.27 13.54 -2.51
CA LEU A 338 -18.09 12.75 -2.15
C LEU A 338 -18.48 11.38 -1.60
N ALA A 339 -19.46 11.34 -0.68
CA ALA A 339 -19.94 10.10 -0.09
C ALA A 339 -20.61 9.17 -1.11
N GLU A 340 -21.48 9.70 -1.98
CA GLU A 340 -22.12 8.89 -3.04
C GLU A 340 -21.08 8.42 -4.07
N THR A 341 -20.09 9.26 -4.40
CA THR A 341 -18.98 8.89 -5.29
C THR A 341 -18.17 7.73 -4.72
N PHE A 342 -17.94 7.68 -3.39
CA PHE A 342 -17.26 6.55 -2.76
C PHE A 342 -18.02 5.24 -2.93
N LYS A 343 -19.35 5.25 -2.84
CA LYS A 343 -20.18 4.06 -3.09
C LYS A 343 -20.01 3.56 -4.53
N TYR A 344 -20.13 4.44 -5.52
CA TYR A 344 -19.88 4.08 -6.93
C TYR A 344 -18.45 3.60 -7.17
N ALA A 345 -17.46 4.21 -6.52
CA ALA A 345 -16.06 3.86 -6.73
C ALA A 345 -15.71 2.49 -6.11
N LEU A 346 -16.23 2.19 -4.93
CA LEU A 346 -16.06 0.90 -4.28
C LEU A 346 -16.85 -0.20 -5.00
N GLN A 347 -18.00 0.12 -5.58
CA GLN A 347 -18.72 -0.77 -6.49
C GLN A 347 -17.86 -1.10 -7.71
N LYS A 348 -17.30 -0.10 -8.38
CA LYS A 348 -16.45 -0.34 -9.56
C LYS A 348 -15.19 -1.14 -9.23
N ARG A 349 -14.64 -0.95 -8.03
CA ARG A 349 -13.51 -1.73 -7.53
C ARG A 349 -13.79 -3.24 -7.56
N THR A 350 -15.03 -3.70 -7.37
CA THR A 350 -15.34 -5.15 -7.35
C THR A 350 -15.17 -5.82 -8.73
N HIS A 351 -15.08 -5.03 -9.80
CA HIS A 351 -14.83 -5.51 -11.16
C HIS A 351 -13.34 -5.48 -11.54
N LEU A 352 -12.46 -5.09 -10.62
CA LEU A 352 -11.01 -5.07 -10.85
C LEU A 352 -10.37 -6.40 -10.42
N GLY A 353 -9.24 -6.71 -11.04
CA GLY A 353 -8.44 -7.91 -10.78
C GLY A 353 -7.08 -7.81 -11.46
N ASP A 354 -6.34 -8.92 -11.51
CA ASP A 354 -5.09 -8.99 -12.26
C ASP A 354 -5.35 -9.04 -13.77
N ASP A 355 -5.04 -7.95 -14.45
CA ASP A 355 -5.17 -7.74 -15.90
C ASP A 355 -4.23 -8.62 -16.73
N GLU A 356 -3.28 -9.34 -16.12
CA GLU A 356 -2.56 -10.43 -16.78
C GLU A 356 -3.41 -11.71 -16.93
N TYR A 357 -4.55 -11.80 -16.22
CA TYR A 357 -5.40 -13.01 -16.14
C TYR A 357 -6.85 -12.76 -16.53
N VAL A 358 -7.36 -11.54 -16.36
CA VAL A 358 -8.75 -11.17 -16.69
C VAL A 358 -8.81 -9.90 -17.53
N ASP A 359 -9.68 -9.85 -18.54
CA ASP A 359 -9.84 -8.65 -19.35
C ASP A 359 -10.73 -7.62 -18.63
N ILE A 360 -10.10 -6.65 -18.00
CA ILE A 360 -10.74 -5.53 -17.30
C ILE A 360 -10.49 -4.18 -17.97
N ARG A 361 -10.06 -4.18 -19.24
CA ARG A 361 -9.66 -2.95 -19.95
C ARG A 361 -10.80 -1.94 -20.03
N LYS A 362 -12.02 -2.40 -20.30
CA LYS A 362 -13.22 -1.53 -20.33
C LYS A 362 -13.48 -0.90 -18.96
N GLU A 363 -13.41 -1.68 -17.88
CA GLU A 363 -13.64 -1.15 -16.52
C GLU A 363 -12.61 -0.09 -16.15
N VAL A 364 -11.33 -0.32 -16.45
CA VAL A 364 -10.29 0.68 -16.24
C VAL A 364 -10.53 1.92 -17.11
N GLN A 365 -10.87 1.77 -18.40
CA GLN A 365 -11.16 2.88 -19.29
C GLN A 365 -12.36 3.73 -18.81
N ASP A 366 -13.44 3.09 -18.37
CA ASP A 366 -14.60 3.75 -17.79
C ASP A 366 -14.21 4.57 -16.55
N MET A 367 -13.41 3.99 -15.64
CA MET A 367 -12.93 4.67 -14.44
C MET A 367 -12.03 5.88 -14.73
N LEU A 368 -11.26 5.85 -15.83
CA LEU A 368 -10.42 6.97 -16.27
C LEU A 368 -11.20 8.02 -17.10
N SER A 369 -12.42 7.69 -17.54
CA SER A 369 -13.20 8.51 -18.47
C SER A 369 -13.95 9.65 -17.77
N LEU A 370 -13.79 10.86 -18.29
CA LEU A 370 -14.56 12.02 -17.86
C LEU A 370 -16.04 11.93 -18.26
N HIS A 371 -16.34 11.23 -19.37
CA HIS A 371 -17.72 10.98 -19.81
C HIS A 371 -18.44 10.04 -18.84
N TYR A 372 -17.81 8.91 -18.50
CA TYR A 372 -18.39 7.97 -17.54
C TYR A 372 -18.57 8.60 -16.16
N ALA A 373 -17.59 9.40 -15.72
CA ALA A 373 -17.72 10.18 -14.49
C ALA A 373 -18.86 11.22 -14.53
N SER A 374 -19.17 11.75 -15.70
CA SER A 374 -20.32 12.63 -15.92
C SER A 374 -21.64 11.89 -15.76
N ASP A 375 -21.75 10.68 -16.31
CA ASP A 375 -22.95 9.85 -16.16
C ASP A 375 -23.16 9.45 -14.69
N THR A 376 -22.09 9.11 -13.98
CA THR A 376 -22.14 8.86 -12.53
C THR A 376 -22.61 10.08 -11.76
N PHE A 377 -22.06 11.26 -12.09
CA PHE A 377 -22.47 12.52 -11.50
C PHE A 377 -23.98 12.76 -11.68
N ASP A 378 -24.51 12.54 -12.89
CA ASP A 378 -25.92 12.71 -13.22
C ASP A 378 -26.84 11.69 -12.52
N ASN A 379 -26.28 10.53 -12.13
CA ASN A 379 -27.00 9.51 -11.36
C ASN A 379 -27.02 9.77 -9.84
N ILE A 380 -26.21 10.69 -9.32
CA ILE A 380 -26.25 11.08 -7.89
C ILE A 380 -27.46 11.96 -7.63
N LEU A 381 -28.31 11.56 -6.69
CA LEU A 381 -29.51 12.31 -6.33
C LEU A 381 -29.14 13.47 -5.38
N PRO A 382 -29.27 14.75 -5.78
CA PRO A 382 -28.73 15.87 -5.00
C PRO A 382 -29.34 16.00 -3.59
N GLU A 383 -30.60 15.57 -3.44
CA GLU A 383 -31.38 15.77 -2.21
C GLU A 383 -31.37 14.60 -1.23
N ARG A 384 -30.98 13.40 -1.66
CA ARG A 384 -31.01 12.20 -0.82
C ARG A 384 -30.01 11.15 -1.27
N ALA A 385 -29.51 10.35 -0.35
CA ALA A 385 -28.73 9.17 -0.67
C ALA A 385 -29.61 8.11 -1.33
N ARG A 386 -29.03 7.35 -2.26
CA ARG A 386 -29.61 6.09 -2.72
C ARG A 386 -29.44 5.02 -1.65
N LYS A 387 -30.28 3.97 -1.71
CA LYS A 387 -30.16 2.83 -0.81
C LYS A 387 -28.92 1.99 -1.19
N PRO A 388 -28.29 1.26 -0.25
CA PRO A 388 -27.13 0.42 -0.57
C PRO A 388 -27.39 -0.56 -1.72
N GLU A 389 -28.60 -1.10 -1.80
CA GLU A 389 -28.99 -2.08 -2.82
C GLU A 389 -29.03 -1.48 -4.24
N ASP A 390 -29.19 -0.16 -4.37
CA ASP A 390 -29.27 0.54 -5.66
C ASP A 390 -27.90 0.59 -6.37
N TYR A 391 -26.80 0.29 -5.67
CA TYR A 391 -25.44 0.33 -6.19
C TYR A 391 -24.99 -1.00 -6.83
N MET A 392 -25.87 -2.00 -7.00
CA MET A 392 -25.53 -3.40 -7.35
C MET A 392 -24.67 -4.10 -6.29
N ARG A 393 -24.89 -5.41 -6.12
CA ARG A 393 -24.17 -6.24 -5.15
C ARG A 393 -22.79 -6.61 -5.69
N GLY A 394 -21.76 -6.39 -4.89
CA GLY A 394 -20.40 -6.83 -5.16
C GLY A 394 -19.71 -7.14 -3.83
N VAL A 395 -18.82 -8.13 -3.84
CA VAL A 395 -18.09 -8.53 -2.63
C VAL A 395 -16.83 -7.68 -2.52
N VAL A 396 -16.69 -6.99 -1.39
CA VAL A 396 -15.46 -6.31 -1.02
C VAL A 396 -14.85 -7.12 0.13
N PRO A 397 -13.66 -7.70 -0.03
CA PRO A 397 -12.97 -8.40 1.05
C PRO A 397 -12.82 -7.51 2.30
N GLN A 398 -12.77 -8.11 3.49
CA GLN A 398 -12.50 -7.36 4.72
C GLN A 398 -11.18 -6.56 4.67
N SER A 399 -11.15 -5.45 5.40
CA SER A 399 -10.10 -4.42 5.33
C SER A 399 -8.71 -4.86 5.82
N ASP A 400 -7.71 -4.74 4.94
CA ASP A 400 -6.27 -4.86 5.20
C ASP A 400 -5.70 -3.66 5.96
N LYS A 401 -4.67 -3.86 6.79
CA LYS A 401 -4.19 -2.83 7.74
C LYS A 401 -2.67 -2.74 7.93
N GLY A 402 -1.93 -3.76 7.52
CA GLY A 402 -0.47 -3.80 7.59
C GLY A 402 0.15 -3.16 6.35
N THR A 403 0.28 -1.83 6.34
CA THR A 403 0.90 -1.08 5.23
C THR A 403 1.79 0.05 5.75
N SER A 404 2.97 0.21 5.16
CA SER A 404 3.91 1.31 5.40
C SER A 404 4.17 2.09 4.11
N ASN A 405 4.59 3.34 4.20
CA ASN A 405 4.69 4.27 3.08
C ASN A 405 6.01 5.05 3.07
N LEU A 406 6.47 5.36 1.86
CA LEU A 406 7.71 6.08 1.62
C LEU A 406 7.57 6.94 0.36
N ILE A 407 7.89 8.23 0.46
CA ILE A 407 7.94 9.15 -0.68
C ILE A 407 9.32 9.79 -0.73
N LEU A 408 9.96 9.75 -1.90
CA LEU A 408 11.23 10.41 -2.17
C LEU A 408 11.05 11.42 -3.31
N TYR A 409 11.61 12.61 -3.14
CA TYR A 409 11.80 13.61 -4.18
C TYR A 409 13.31 13.87 -4.32
N SER A 410 13.89 13.59 -5.49
CA SER A 410 15.34 13.73 -5.71
C SER A 410 15.73 15.15 -6.13
N PRO A 411 17.04 15.49 -6.09
CA PRO A 411 17.53 16.75 -6.65
C PRO A 411 17.26 16.93 -8.15
N SER A 412 17.15 15.84 -8.93
CA SER A 412 16.75 15.88 -10.35
C SER A 412 15.27 16.24 -10.54
N GLY A 413 14.49 16.24 -9.47
CA GLY A 413 13.04 16.41 -9.48
C GLY A 413 12.28 15.13 -9.82
N ASP A 414 12.97 13.99 -9.91
CA ASP A 414 12.32 12.68 -9.99
C ASP A 414 11.61 12.40 -8.67
N THR A 415 10.54 11.62 -8.74
CA THR A 415 9.73 11.32 -7.56
C THR A 415 9.38 9.84 -7.52
N LEU A 416 9.54 9.24 -6.36
CA LEU A 416 9.20 7.85 -6.09
C LEU A 416 8.19 7.78 -4.95
N VAL A 417 7.02 7.21 -5.21
CA VAL A 417 5.91 7.07 -4.24
C VAL A 417 5.69 5.58 -4.02
N ILE A 418 5.94 5.11 -2.80
CA ILE A 418 5.97 3.68 -2.46
C ILE A 418 4.98 3.39 -1.35
N SER A 419 4.23 2.30 -1.51
CA SER A 419 3.48 1.67 -0.43
C SER A 419 3.86 0.19 -0.33
N CYS A 420 4.23 -0.24 0.88
CA CYS A 420 4.67 -1.61 1.21
C CYS A 420 3.62 -2.27 2.11
N THR A 421 3.43 -3.59 2.02
CA THR A 421 2.37 -4.27 2.76
C THR A 421 2.74 -5.68 3.18
N LEU A 422 2.15 -6.13 4.29
CA LEU A 422 1.97 -7.54 4.66
C LEU A 422 0.50 -7.96 4.55
N HIS A 423 -0.36 -7.08 4.02
CA HIS A 423 -1.82 -7.13 4.01
C HIS A 423 -2.43 -6.84 5.38
N ASN A 424 -2.51 -7.82 6.28
CA ASN A 424 -2.99 -7.59 7.65
C ASN A 424 -1.88 -7.11 8.58
N THR A 425 -2.28 -6.58 9.74
CA THR A 425 -1.35 -6.28 10.84
C THR A 425 -0.66 -7.58 11.27
N PHE A 426 0.67 -7.61 11.14
CA PHE A 426 1.52 -8.81 11.25
C PHE A 426 1.25 -9.92 10.21
N GLY A 427 0.62 -9.57 9.09
CA GLY A 427 0.34 -10.48 7.98
C GLY A 427 -0.41 -11.74 8.41
N SER A 428 0.17 -12.90 8.08
CA SER A 428 -0.36 -14.22 8.44
C SER A 428 -0.23 -14.57 9.93
N LEU A 429 0.42 -13.73 10.74
CA LEU A 429 0.88 -14.10 12.08
C LEU A 429 1.80 -15.32 12.07
N ARG A 430 2.56 -15.55 10.99
CA ARG A 430 3.54 -16.64 10.91
C ARG A 430 4.91 -16.07 10.62
N MET A 431 5.85 -16.31 11.52
CA MET A 431 7.25 -15.99 11.32
C MET A 431 8.04 -17.27 11.06
N SER A 432 8.87 -17.29 10.02
CA SER A 432 9.80 -18.40 9.82
C SER A 432 10.78 -18.46 11.00
N ARG A 433 10.82 -19.61 11.69
CA ARG A 433 11.70 -19.84 12.84
C ARG A 433 13.17 -19.76 12.44
N LYS A 434 13.49 -20.22 11.23
CA LYS A 434 14.86 -20.27 10.72
C LYS A 434 15.35 -18.92 10.23
N THR A 435 14.49 -18.15 9.56
CA THR A 435 14.88 -16.90 8.90
C THR A 435 14.46 -15.64 9.65
N GLY A 436 13.52 -15.72 10.60
CA GLY A 436 12.94 -14.55 11.27
C GLY A 436 12.04 -13.70 10.38
N VAL A 437 11.75 -14.15 9.16
CA VAL A 437 10.89 -13.43 8.21
C VAL A 437 9.43 -13.64 8.58
N LEU A 438 8.73 -12.54 8.85
CA LEU A 438 7.28 -12.52 9.02
C LEU A 438 6.59 -12.57 7.66
N LEU A 439 5.59 -13.44 7.51
CA LEU A 439 4.95 -13.73 6.23
C LEU A 439 3.63 -12.96 6.06
N ASN A 440 3.39 -12.49 4.84
CA ASN A 440 2.12 -11.89 4.42
C ASN A 440 0.94 -12.86 4.54
N ASN A 441 -0.28 -12.34 4.44
CA ASN A 441 -1.50 -13.13 4.24
C ASN A 441 -2.19 -12.79 2.91
N ALA A 442 -1.43 -12.52 1.85
CA ALA A 442 -1.92 -11.93 0.60
C ALA A 442 -3.10 -12.68 -0.05
N LEU A 443 -3.24 -13.98 0.19
CA LEU A 443 -4.37 -14.74 -0.38
C LEU A 443 -5.73 -14.30 0.19
N SER A 444 -5.78 -13.55 1.30
CA SER A 444 -7.01 -12.93 1.84
C SER A 444 -7.69 -11.96 0.89
N ASP A 445 -6.91 -11.37 -0.01
CA ASP A 445 -7.40 -10.28 -0.84
C ASP A 445 -8.20 -10.79 -2.05
N PHE A 446 -8.21 -12.10 -2.32
CA PHE A 446 -9.08 -12.71 -3.33
C PHE A 446 -10.54 -12.75 -2.86
N SER A 447 -11.49 -12.59 -3.79
CA SER A 447 -12.93 -12.50 -3.50
C SER A 447 -13.62 -13.86 -3.24
N ASP A 448 -12.87 -14.96 -3.12
CA ASP A 448 -13.45 -16.29 -3.14
C ASP A 448 -14.24 -16.67 -1.89
N LEU A 449 -13.73 -16.39 -0.70
CA LEU A 449 -14.25 -17.04 0.51
C LEU A 449 -15.15 -16.15 1.36
N ASP A 450 -15.39 -14.90 0.97
CA ASP A 450 -16.16 -14.00 1.83
C ASP A 450 -17.63 -14.43 1.94
N VAL A 451 -18.16 -14.29 3.16
CA VAL A 451 -19.30 -15.03 3.72
C VAL A 451 -20.64 -14.79 3.00
N ALA A 452 -20.69 -13.85 2.05
CA ALA A 452 -21.84 -13.60 1.20
C ALA A 452 -22.00 -14.62 0.03
N THR A 453 -21.05 -15.55 -0.15
CA THR A 453 -20.96 -16.38 -1.35
C THR A 453 -21.64 -17.75 -1.29
N ARG A 454 -22.70 -17.93 -0.47
CA ARG A 454 -23.72 -18.96 -0.79
C ARG A 454 -24.58 -18.45 -1.95
N VAL A 455 -24.04 -18.45 -3.16
CA VAL A 455 -24.84 -18.34 -4.37
C VAL A 455 -25.08 -19.76 -4.86
N VAL A 456 -26.34 -20.17 -4.74
CA VAL A 456 -26.94 -21.33 -5.39
C VAL A 456 -26.61 -21.24 -6.87
N ASP A 457 -26.08 -22.32 -7.43
CA ASP A 457 -25.81 -22.48 -8.86
C ASP A 457 -27.15 -22.40 -9.63
N ILE A 458 -27.55 -21.20 -10.06
CA ILE A 458 -28.68 -21.05 -10.99
C ILE A 458 -28.11 -21.23 -12.39
N SER A 459 -27.95 -22.50 -12.74
CA SER A 459 -27.82 -22.91 -14.13
C SER A 459 -29.06 -22.48 -14.90
N GLY A 460 -28.86 -21.60 -15.89
CA GLY A 460 -29.82 -21.36 -16.97
C GLY A 460 -30.38 -19.95 -17.05
N SER A 461 -29.73 -19.07 -17.82
CA SER A 461 -30.35 -18.42 -18.99
C SER A 461 -29.37 -17.41 -19.62
N ASP A 462 -29.34 -17.42 -20.95
CA ASP A 462 -28.71 -16.42 -21.79
C ASP A 462 -29.17 -15.00 -21.44
N SER A 463 -28.24 -14.07 -21.21
CA SER A 463 -28.30 -12.71 -21.78
C SER A 463 -27.07 -11.91 -21.38
N SER A 464 -26.67 -11.05 -22.31
CA SER A 464 -25.57 -10.11 -22.28
C SER A 464 -25.77 -8.98 -21.26
N GLU A 465 -25.61 -9.28 -19.97
CA GLU A 465 -25.40 -8.29 -18.90
C GLU A 465 -24.42 -8.89 -17.88
N VAL A 466 -23.39 -8.13 -17.51
CA VAL A 466 -22.32 -8.54 -16.58
C VAL A 466 -22.96 -8.92 -15.24
N SER A 467 -23.09 -10.22 -15.00
CA SER A 467 -23.76 -10.80 -13.83
C SER A 467 -22.85 -10.71 -12.61
N GLU A 468 -23.41 -10.74 -11.39
CA GLU A 468 -22.66 -10.84 -10.11
C GLU A 468 -21.58 -11.95 -10.11
N SER A 469 -21.71 -12.93 -11.01
CA SER A 469 -20.69 -13.93 -11.34
C SER A 469 -19.39 -13.36 -11.94
N ASP A 470 -19.44 -12.31 -12.76
CA ASP A 470 -18.28 -11.68 -13.42
C ASP A 470 -17.40 -10.88 -12.46
N ALA A 471 -18.01 -10.09 -11.57
CA ALA A 471 -17.26 -9.34 -10.54
C ALA A 471 -16.48 -10.29 -9.62
N ARG A 472 -17.09 -11.42 -9.22
CA ARG A 472 -16.40 -12.47 -8.46
C ARG A 472 -15.27 -13.13 -9.26
N ARG A 473 -15.43 -13.29 -10.58
CA ARG A 473 -14.38 -13.85 -11.45
C ARG A 473 -13.17 -12.91 -11.60
N ALA A 474 -13.37 -11.60 -11.60
CA ALA A 474 -12.29 -10.63 -11.81
C ALA A 474 -11.16 -10.79 -10.78
N ASN A 475 -11.50 -10.91 -9.50
CA ASN A 475 -10.56 -11.10 -8.39
C ASN A 475 -10.68 -12.47 -7.71
N SER A 476 -11.09 -13.51 -8.44
CA SER A 476 -10.98 -14.88 -7.94
C SER A 476 -9.53 -15.36 -7.98
N MET A 477 -9.17 -16.20 -7.03
CA MET A 477 -7.90 -16.88 -6.89
C MET A 477 -7.64 -17.78 -8.11
N ALA A 478 -6.45 -17.62 -8.66
CA ALA A 478 -5.93 -18.47 -9.71
C ALA A 478 -4.42 -18.61 -9.50
N PRO A 479 -3.79 -19.72 -9.94
CA PRO A 479 -2.35 -19.90 -9.81
C PRO A 479 -1.58 -18.75 -10.45
N PHE A 480 -0.53 -18.28 -9.78
CA PHE A 480 0.37 -17.18 -10.20
C PHE A 480 -0.29 -15.80 -10.29
N LYS A 481 -1.62 -15.71 -10.17
CA LYS A 481 -2.36 -14.45 -10.16
C LYS A 481 -2.03 -13.65 -8.92
N ARG A 482 -1.93 -12.32 -9.05
CA ARG A 482 -1.78 -11.41 -7.91
C ARG A 482 -3.16 -10.95 -7.45
N PRO A 483 -3.43 -10.93 -6.13
CA PRO A 483 -4.71 -10.48 -5.63
C PRO A 483 -4.85 -8.95 -5.74
N LEU A 484 -6.09 -8.46 -5.86
CA LEU A 484 -6.40 -7.03 -5.92
C LEU A 484 -6.04 -6.33 -4.61
N THR A 485 -5.03 -5.48 -4.64
CA THR A 485 -4.60 -4.71 -3.48
C THR A 485 -5.18 -3.29 -3.46
N SER A 486 -5.32 -2.73 -2.26
CA SER A 486 -5.74 -1.33 -2.07
C SER A 486 -4.60 -0.32 -2.14
N LEU A 487 -3.34 -0.77 -2.25
CA LEU A 487 -2.18 0.10 -2.44
C LEU A 487 -2.38 0.97 -3.67
N SER A 488 -2.29 2.29 -3.52
CA SER A 488 -2.63 3.22 -4.59
C SER A 488 -1.76 4.49 -4.51
N PRO A 489 -0.43 4.38 -4.70
CA PRO A 489 0.41 5.57 -4.73
C PRO A 489 -0.06 6.52 -5.83
N ILE A 490 -0.11 7.82 -5.53
CA ILE A 490 -0.51 8.83 -6.50
C ILE A 490 0.49 9.97 -6.60
N LEU A 491 0.58 10.52 -7.81
CA LEU A 491 1.35 11.72 -8.12
C LEU A 491 0.51 12.61 -9.03
N VAL A 492 0.31 13.86 -8.64
CA VAL A 492 -0.42 14.86 -9.44
C VAL A 492 0.55 15.94 -9.86
N LEU A 493 0.66 16.18 -11.16
CA LEU A 493 1.39 17.30 -11.72
C LEU A 493 0.44 18.43 -12.06
N GLY A 494 0.86 19.64 -11.72
CA GLY A 494 0.17 20.87 -12.10
C GLY A 494 1.04 21.82 -12.94
N PRO A 495 0.50 23.02 -13.19
CA PRO A 495 1.19 24.10 -13.88
C PRO A 495 2.53 24.44 -13.20
N LYS A 496 3.48 24.98 -13.97
CA LYS A 496 4.84 25.30 -13.50
C LYS A 496 5.59 24.12 -12.86
N ASN A 497 5.19 22.89 -13.17
CA ASN A 497 5.70 21.66 -12.57
C ASN A 497 5.46 21.57 -11.06
N SER A 498 4.37 22.15 -10.55
CA SER A 498 3.93 21.83 -9.20
C SER A 498 3.61 20.35 -9.10
N LEU A 499 3.85 19.76 -7.93
CA LEU A 499 3.70 18.33 -7.71
C LEU A 499 3.04 18.07 -6.37
N LEU A 500 2.14 17.09 -6.33
CA LEU A 500 1.60 16.48 -5.12
C LEU A 500 1.83 14.97 -5.21
N ALA A 501 2.55 14.40 -4.25
CA ALA A 501 2.71 12.96 -4.10
C ALA A 501 2.05 12.51 -2.80
N LEU A 502 1.24 11.45 -2.87
CA LEU A 502 0.55 10.89 -1.71
C LEU A 502 0.63 9.36 -1.72
N ALA A 503 0.87 8.80 -0.54
CA ALA A 503 0.82 7.38 -0.25
C ALA A 503 0.02 7.18 1.04
N GLY A 504 -0.57 6.00 1.25
CA GLY A 504 -1.32 5.77 2.47
C GLY A 504 -1.54 4.30 2.81
N SER A 505 -1.95 4.08 4.05
CA SER A 505 -2.27 2.79 4.66
C SER A 505 -3.69 2.77 5.21
N GLY A 506 -4.21 1.58 5.56
CA GLY A 506 -5.57 1.37 6.05
C GLY A 506 -6.51 0.69 5.05
N GLY A 507 -5.98 -0.16 4.18
CA GLY A 507 -6.77 -1.06 3.31
C GLY A 507 -7.70 -0.32 2.38
N LEU A 508 -8.98 -0.67 2.40
CA LEU A 508 -10.02 -0.07 1.57
C LEU A 508 -10.20 1.44 1.77
N ARG A 509 -9.67 1.99 2.87
CA ARG A 509 -9.70 3.43 3.14
C ARG A 509 -8.65 4.18 2.32
N ILE A 510 -7.61 3.51 1.80
CA ILE A 510 -6.52 4.15 1.06
C ILE A 510 -7.05 5.01 -0.10
N PRO A 511 -7.84 4.49 -1.08
CA PRO A 511 -8.33 5.30 -2.19
C PRO A 511 -9.19 6.49 -1.73
N THR A 512 -10.08 6.28 -0.75
CA THR A 512 -10.97 7.33 -0.24
C THR A 512 -10.20 8.43 0.51
N SER A 513 -9.16 8.06 1.25
CA SER A 513 -8.36 9.01 2.03
C SER A 513 -7.41 9.81 1.17
N LEU A 514 -6.71 9.17 0.22
CA LEU A 514 -5.83 9.87 -0.72
C LEU A 514 -6.62 10.86 -1.59
N SER A 515 -7.81 10.47 -2.04
CA SER A 515 -8.70 11.37 -2.79
C SER A 515 -9.11 12.59 -1.96
N GLN A 516 -9.48 12.41 -0.69
CA GLN A 516 -9.84 13.52 0.21
C GLN A 516 -8.69 14.50 0.45
N VAL A 517 -7.46 14.00 0.64
CA VAL A 517 -6.27 14.83 0.81
C VAL A 517 -5.93 15.55 -0.49
N ALA A 518 -5.99 14.85 -1.63
CA ALA A 518 -5.75 15.45 -2.94
C ALA A 518 -6.74 16.58 -3.25
N ILE A 519 -8.04 16.37 -3.00
CA ILE A 519 -9.08 17.41 -3.17
C ILE A 519 -8.76 18.65 -2.32
N ARG A 520 -8.32 18.47 -1.08
CA ARG A 520 -7.98 19.57 -0.17
C ARG A 520 -6.78 20.37 -0.62
N VAL A 521 -5.73 19.69 -1.07
CA VAL A 521 -4.54 20.38 -1.61
C VAL A 521 -4.88 21.09 -2.91
N LEU A 522 -5.47 20.37 -3.86
CA LEU A 522 -5.63 20.83 -5.25
C LEU A 522 -6.75 21.86 -5.40
N TRP A 523 -7.87 21.70 -4.71
CA TRP A 523 -9.08 22.48 -4.95
C TRP A 523 -9.48 23.37 -3.77
N GLU A 524 -9.21 22.95 -2.53
CA GLU A 524 -9.40 23.81 -1.33
C GLU A 524 -8.18 24.67 -1.00
N LYS A 525 -7.07 24.49 -1.75
CA LYS A 525 -5.80 25.22 -1.60
C LYS A 525 -5.21 25.12 -0.18
N LYS A 526 -5.43 24.00 0.49
CA LYS A 526 -4.82 23.69 1.79
C LYS A 526 -3.36 23.27 1.56
N ASN A 527 -2.48 23.65 2.48
CA ASN A 527 -1.15 23.06 2.51
C ASN A 527 -1.24 21.57 2.91
N ILE A 528 -0.15 20.83 2.68
CA ILE A 528 -0.16 19.37 2.86
C ILE A 528 -0.51 18.95 4.29
N LYS A 529 -0.06 19.72 5.29
CA LYS A 529 -0.40 19.48 6.69
C LYS A 529 -1.89 19.61 6.97
N LYS A 530 -2.50 20.76 6.62
CA LYS A 530 -3.92 21.00 6.84
C LYS A 530 -4.79 19.98 6.08
N ALA A 531 -4.35 19.56 4.89
CA ALA A 531 -5.06 18.56 4.11
C ALA A 531 -5.06 17.17 4.79
N ILE A 532 -3.92 16.73 5.33
CA ILE A 532 -3.78 15.44 6.03
C ILE A 532 -4.47 15.47 7.40
N ASP A 533 -4.33 16.56 8.15
CA ASP A 533 -4.91 16.70 9.49
C ASP A 533 -6.44 16.74 9.48
N TYR A 534 -7.04 17.08 8.34
CA TYR A 534 -8.48 17.23 8.23
C TYR A 534 -9.22 15.89 8.49
N PRO A 535 -10.35 15.88 9.24
CA PRO A 535 -11.11 14.66 9.50
C PRO A 535 -11.71 14.06 8.23
N ARG A 536 -11.64 12.74 8.11
CA ARG A 536 -12.04 12.02 6.89
C ARG A 536 -13.33 11.23 7.08
N ILE A 537 -13.95 10.92 5.96
CA ILE A 537 -15.04 9.94 5.86
C ILE A 537 -14.59 8.74 5.03
N HIS A 538 -15.22 7.60 5.26
CA HIS A 538 -15.12 6.38 4.44
C HIS A 538 -16.50 5.73 4.36
N THR A 539 -16.77 5.01 3.28
CA THR A 539 -18.05 4.32 3.10
C THR A 539 -17.82 2.82 3.02
N ASP A 540 -18.57 2.05 3.79
CA ASP A 540 -18.67 0.61 3.57
C ASP A 540 -19.69 0.35 2.45
N LEU A 541 -19.30 -0.43 1.44
CA LEU A 541 -20.15 -0.67 0.28
C LEU A 541 -21.39 -1.50 0.65
N LEU A 542 -21.23 -2.53 1.50
CA LEU A 542 -22.29 -3.50 1.79
C LEU A 542 -23.42 -2.88 2.61
N SER A 543 -23.08 -2.18 3.69
CA SER A 543 -24.06 -1.51 4.55
C SER A 543 -24.45 -0.11 4.06
N GLY A 544 -23.65 0.47 3.16
CA GLY A 544 -23.75 1.88 2.78
C GLY A 544 -23.42 2.86 3.91
N THR A 545 -22.92 2.38 5.05
CA THR A 545 -22.60 3.19 6.22
C THR A 545 -21.40 4.08 5.95
N ILE A 546 -21.53 5.37 6.28
CA ILE A 546 -20.43 6.33 6.27
C ILE A 546 -19.80 6.36 7.66
N PHE A 547 -18.58 5.86 7.73
CA PHE A 547 -17.70 6.05 8.88
C PHE A 547 -17.07 7.43 8.82
N TYR A 548 -17.08 8.15 9.95
CA TYR A 548 -16.48 9.47 10.03
C TYR A 548 -15.67 9.66 11.32
N GLU A 549 -14.56 10.36 11.19
CA GLU A 549 -13.65 10.60 12.30
C GLU A 549 -14.23 11.55 13.36
N PRO A 550 -13.81 11.46 14.65
CA PRO A 550 -14.47 12.15 15.75
C PRO A 550 -14.57 13.68 15.65
N ASN A 551 -13.61 14.30 14.96
CA ASN A 551 -13.48 15.75 14.82
C ASN A 551 -14.23 16.32 13.60
N MET A 552 -15.00 15.48 12.89
CA MET A 552 -15.83 15.94 11.78
C MET A 552 -16.91 16.93 12.27
N PRO A 553 -17.16 18.05 11.57
CA PRO A 553 -18.18 19.02 12.00
C PRO A 553 -19.57 18.40 12.18
N GLN A 554 -20.05 18.35 13.42
CA GLN A 554 -21.29 17.65 13.78
C GLN A 554 -22.52 18.15 13.03
N LYS A 555 -22.64 19.47 12.83
CA LYS A 555 -23.74 20.10 12.07
C LYS A 555 -23.77 19.63 10.62
N LEU A 556 -22.61 19.36 10.02
CA LEU A 556 -22.51 18.83 8.67
C LEU A 556 -22.97 17.37 8.63
N MET A 557 -22.56 16.56 9.61
CA MET A 557 -22.99 15.17 9.71
C MET A 557 -24.49 15.03 9.96
N GLN A 558 -25.07 15.86 10.83
CA GLN A 558 -26.53 15.91 11.02
C GLN A 558 -27.27 16.21 9.71
N LYS A 559 -26.76 17.16 8.92
CA LYS A 559 -27.34 17.48 7.61
C LYS A 559 -27.15 16.37 6.57
N LEU A 560 -26.06 15.60 6.63
CA LEU A 560 -25.90 14.40 5.81
C LEU A 560 -26.88 13.30 6.19
N ALA A 561 -27.13 13.10 7.48
CA ALA A 561 -28.15 12.16 7.95
C ALA A 561 -29.56 12.55 7.45
N GLN A 562 -29.87 13.85 7.42
CA GLN A 562 -31.12 14.36 6.83
C GLN A 562 -31.25 14.09 5.32
N LYS A 563 -30.13 13.84 4.62
CA LYS A 563 -30.11 13.35 3.24
C LYS A 563 -30.14 11.81 3.18
N ASN A 564 -30.64 11.12 4.20
CA ASN A 564 -30.75 9.65 4.29
C ASN A 564 -29.42 8.87 4.26
N HIS A 565 -28.30 9.51 4.61
CA HIS A 565 -27.05 8.77 4.80
C HIS A 565 -27.04 8.07 6.16
N THR A 566 -26.70 6.78 6.18
CA THR A 566 -26.39 6.04 7.42
C THR A 566 -25.00 6.43 7.88
N LEU A 567 -24.88 6.93 9.12
CA LEU A 567 -23.62 7.46 9.65
C LEU A 567 -23.18 6.70 10.89
N GLN A 568 -21.89 6.40 10.98
CA GLN A 568 -21.28 5.84 12.16
C GLN A 568 -20.04 6.66 12.54
N LYS A 569 -20.09 7.27 13.74
CA LYS A 569 -18.90 7.90 14.31
C LYS A 569 -17.91 6.82 14.69
N GLU A 570 -16.66 6.99 14.32
CA GLU A 570 -15.62 6.07 14.79
C GLU A 570 -15.41 6.25 16.30
N SER A 571 -15.52 5.16 17.05
CA SER A 571 -15.47 5.18 18.51
C SER A 571 -14.05 4.99 19.05
N GLY A 572 -13.87 5.38 20.31
CA GLY A 572 -12.64 5.18 21.07
C GLY A 572 -12.25 3.70 21.27
N GLU A 573 -13.24 2.79 21.19
CA GLU A 573 -13.16 1.38 21.61
C GLU A 573 -12.52 0.46 20.56
N LEU A 574 -12.50 0.87 19.28
CA LEU A 574 -11.78 0.17 18.21
C LEU A 574 -10.27 0.48 18.26
N GLY A 575 -9.43 -0.49 17.89
CA GLY A 575 -7.98 -0.31 17.80
C GLY A 575 -7.60 0.79 16.79
N ARG A 576 -6.47 1.49 16.99
CA ARG A 576 -6.02 2.59 16.11
C ARG A 576 -6.01 2.20 14.62
N PHE A 577 -5.49 1.01 14.32
CA PHE A 577 -5.39 0.44 12.98
C PHE A 577 -6.75 0.07 12.36
N ASP A 578 -7.79 -0.11 13.19
CA ASP A 578 -9.16 -0.39 12.71
C ASP A 578 -9.92 0.88 12.34
N ARG A 579 -9.49 2.02 12.89
CA ARG A 579 -10.19 3.30 12.77
C ARG A 579 -9.68 4.13 11.60
N TYR A 580 -8.38 4.38 11.57
CA TYR A 580 -7.82 5.40 10.71
C TYR A 580 -7.03 4.84 9.54
N SER A 581 -7.08 5.54 8.41
CA SER A 581 -6.03 5.47 7.40
C SER A 581 -4.88 6.40 7.78
N PHE A 582 -3.64 6.09 7.41
CA PHE A 582 -2.53 7.03 7.55
C PHE A 582 -2.10 7.51 6.16
N VAL A 583 -1.93 8.81 5.98
CA VAL A 583 -1.46 9.41 4.73
C VAL A 583 -0.10 10.05 4.92
N THR A 584 0.82 9.72 4.02
CA THR A 584 2.10 10.37 3.85
C THR A 584 2.02 11.26 2.61
N GLY A 585 2.48 12.51 2.72
CA GLY A 585 2.35 13.46 1.63
C GLY A 585 3.54 14.38 1.44
N LEU A 586 3.75 14.75 0.18
CA LEU A 586 4.77 15.69 -0.27
C LEU A 586 4.17 16.60 -1.34
N THR A 587 4.42 17.90 -1.23
CA THR A 587 4.13 18.89 -2.28
C THR A 587 5.39 19.62 -2.69
N PHE A 588 5.54 19.89 -3.98
CA PHE A 588 6.56 20.80 -4.52
C PHE A 588 5.87 21.96 -5.23
N ILE A 589 6.09 23.19 -4.76
CA ILE A 589 5.51 24.41 -5.32
C ILE A 589 6.58 25.50 -5.32
N ASP A 590 6.90 26.06 -6.49
CA ASP A 590 7.82 27.19 -6.65
C ASP A 590 9.16 27.03 -5.91
N GLY A 591 9.74 25.83 -5.93
CA GLY A 591 11.04 25.52 -5.32
C GLY A 591 10.97 25.06 -3.85
N LEU A 592 9.81 25.21 -3.19
CA LEU A 592 9.58 24.73 -1.83
C LEU A 592 9.01 23.31 -1.86
N ILE A 593 9.65 22.40 -1.12
CA ILE A 593 9.12 21.07 -0.84
C ILE A 593 8.49 21.12 0.55
N GLU A 594 7.19 20.86 0.65
CA GLU A 594 6.53 20.62 1.94
C GLU A 594 6.20 19.14 2.09
N THR A 595 6.37 18.60 3.28
CA THR A 595 6.04 17.20 3.59
C THR A 595 5.26 17.12 4.88
N ASN A 596 4.37 16.15 4.99
CA ASN A 596 3.77 15.80 6.27
C ASN A 596 3.41 14.31 6.32
N TYR A 597 3.37 13.78 7.53
CA TYR A 597 2.86 12.45 7.83
C TYR A 597 1.66 12.57 8.78
N ASP A 598 0.75 11.61 8.70
CA ASP A 598 -0.50 11.61 9.44
C ASP A 598 -0.29 11.58 10.95
N TYR A 599 -0.77 12.63 11.63
CA TYR A 599 -0.72 12.72 13.09
C TYR A 599 -1.46 11.59 13.78
N ARG A 600 -2.41 10.92 13.10
CA ARG A 600 -3.14 9.78 13.65
C ARG A 600 -2.23 8.59 13.88
N GLY A 601 -1.13 8.49 13.13
CA GLY A 601 -0.05 7.55 13.40
C GLY A 601 0.74 7.90 14.65
N LYS A 602 0.61 9.15 15.14
CA LYS A 602 1.34 9.81 16.23
C LYS A 602 2.82 9.43 16.26
N GLN A 603 3.61 10.06 15.39
CA GLN A 603 4.96 10.52 15.67
C GLN A 603 5.52 11.32 14.49
N GLN A 604 6.28 12.37 14.80
CA GLN A 604 6.92 13.29 13.85
C GLN A 604 8.37 12.84 13.57
N LEU A 605 8.83 12.96 12.33
CA LEU A 605 9.85 13.92 11.89
C LEU A 605 10.30 13.57 10.46
N VAL A 606 10.35 14.57 9.59
CA VAL A 606 10.87 14.46 8.22
C VAL A 606 12.33 14.95 8.18
N ILE A 607 13.18 14.35 7.34
CA ILE A 607 14.57 14.77 7.18
C ILE A 607 14.85 15.07 5.71
N ALA A 608 15.42 16.25 5.44
CA ALA A 608 16.16 16.52 4.23
C ALA A 608 17.44 17.31 4.54
N ALA A 609 18.39 17.30 3.60
CA ALA A 609 19.51 18.24 3.62
C ALA A 609 19.17 19.46 2.78
N THR A 610 19.22 20.64 3.39
CA THR A 610 19.25 21.91 2.67
C THR A 610 20.60 22.01 1.97
N LEU A 611 20.62 21.96 0.63
CA LEU A 611 21.80 22.38 -0.12
C LEU A 611 21.90 23.90 0.05
N LEU A 612 22.73 24.35 1.00
CA LEU A 612 23.16 25.74 1.04
C LEU A 612 23.94 25.98 -0.26
N SER A 613 23.25 26.52 -1.26
CA SER A 613 23.88 26.91 -2.50
C SER A 613 24.74 28.12 -2.17
N LEU A 614 26.03 27.90 -1.93
CA LEU A 614 27.05 28.95 -2.03
C LEU A 614 27.04 29.40 -3.49
N VAL A 615 26.16 30.36 -3.79
CA VAL A 615 26.24 31.13 -5.02
C VAL A 615 27.50 31.99 -4.88
N LEU A 616 28.62 31.48 -5.37
CA LEU A 616 29.79 32.30 -5.68
C LEU A 616 29.38 33.21 -6.84
N LEU A 617 28.81 34.37 -6.50
CA LEU A 617 28.76 35.51 -7.42
C LEU A 617 30.18 36.07 -7.48
N ASP A 618 30.87 35.76 -8.58
CA ASP A 618 32.04 36.51 -9.05
C ASP A 618 31.65 37.99 -9.22
N PHE A 619 31.96 38.80 -8.20
CA PHE A 619 32.20 40.22 -8.38
C PHE A 619 33.64 40.50 -7.98
N GLY A 620 34.49 40.65 -9.00
CA GLY A 620 35.82 41.20 -8.84
C GLY A 620 35.75 42.63 -8.31
N GLY A 621 36.53 42.90 -7.27
CA GLY A 621 36.67 44.22 -6.67
C GLY A 621 37.53 44.17 -5.43
N ALA A 622 38.82 44.44 -5.59
CA ALA A 622 39.82 44.48 -4.53
C ALA A 622 39.56 45.62 -3.53
N LEU A 623 39.68 45.34 -2.22
CA LEU A 623 40.33 46.18 -1.20
C LEU A 623 40.38 45.41 0.15
N PRO A 624 41.50 45.44 0.89
CA PRO A 624 41.65 44.66 2.13
C PRO A 624 41.35 45.52 3.36
N MET A 625 40.60 44.98 4.32
CA MET A 625 40.63 45.46 5.72
C MET A 625 40.46 44.26 6.66
N MET A 626 41.48 44.07 7.50
CA MET A 626 41.53 43.12 8.61
C MET A 626 40.44 43.45 9.64
N PHE A 627 39.72 42.44 10.13
CA PHE A 627 39.39 42.33 11.56
C PHE A 627 39.18 40.86 11.93
N HIS A 628 39.88 40.43 13.00
CA HIS A 628 39.70 39.17 13.72
C HIS A 628 38.31 39.11 14.38
N TYR A 629 37.69 37.92 14.42
CA TYR A 629 36.69 37.58 15.44
C TYR A 629 36.70 36.08 15.75
N ASP A 630 36.94 35.77 17.03
CA ASP A 630 36.78 34.47 17.71
C ASP A 630 35.29 34.16 17.98
N PRO A 631 34.88 32.88 18.10
CA PRO A 631 33.50 32.49 18.35
C PRO A 631 33.18 32.45 19.85
N LEU A 632 32.17 33.20 20.27
CA LEU A 632 31.54 33.10 21.59
C LEU A 632 30.38 32.10 21.57
N ILE A 633 30.45 31.13 22.48
CA ILE A 633 29.40 30.18 22.87
C ILE A 633 28.76 30.69 24.17
N ALA A 634 27.44 30.72 24.25
CA ALA A 634 26.64 30.75 25.49
C ALA A 634 25.21 30.28 25.14
N GLU A 635 24.72 29.14 25.63
CA GLU A 635 24.18 28.80 26.97
C GLU A 635 22.69 29.15 27.15
N GLU A 636 21.89 28.13 27.49
CA GLU A 636 20.70 28.12 28.38
C GLU A 636 19.95 26.77 28.15
N SER A 637 19.35 26.07 29.11
CA SER A 637 19.31 26.06 30.58
C SER A 637 18.56 24.77 31.00
N GLN A 638 18.95 24.13 32.11
CA GLN A 638 18.24 23.01 32.77
C GLN A 638 17.53 23.51 34.04
N PRO A 639 16.45 22.85 34.51
CA PRO A 639 15.96 23.01 35.88
C PRO A 639 16.32 21.84 36.81
N GLN A 640 16.34 22.18 38.11
CA GLN A 640 17.03 21.61 39.26
C GLN A 640 16.48 20.31 39.90
N GLU A 641 17.37 19.75 40.73
CA GLU A 641 17.36 18.55 41.57
C GLU A 641 16.28 18.46 42.69
N GLN A 642 16.04 17.23 43.15
CA GLN A 642 15.87 16.90 44.56
C GLN A 642 16.74 15.68 44.94
N GLN A 643 17.56 15.87 45.98
CA GLN A 643 18.53 14.93 46.54
C GLN A 643 17.89 13.84 47.43
N GLN A 644 18.49 12.65 47.44
CA GLN A 644 18.72 11.89 48.68
C GLN A 644 19.97 10.99 48.58
N GLN A 645 20.79 11.06 49.63
CA GLN A 645 22.13 10.47 49.81
C GLN A 645 22.11 8.95 50.01
N LEU A 646 23.21 8.25 49.65
CA LEU A 646 24.02 7.41 50.57
C LEU A 646 25.26 6.74 49.91
N SER A 647 26.44 7.07 50.47
CA SER A 647 27.63 6.24 50.76
C SER A 647 28.45 5.48 49.69
N ILE A 648 29.61 6.08 49.29
CA ILE A 648 31.03 5.62 49.40
C ILE A 648 31.26 4.09 49.65
N ALA A 649 32.07 3.35 48.87
CA ALA A 649 33.56 3.24 48.89
C ALA A 649 34.13 2.32 47.74
N PRO A 650 35.46 2.24 47.47
CA PRO A 650 36.06 2.22 46.12
C PRO A 650 36.94 0.98 45.78
N PHE A 651 37.76 1.07 44.70
CA PHE A 651 38.90 0.23 44.21
C PHE A 651 38.61 -0.66 42.99
N VAL A 652 39.48 -0.89 42.00
CA VAL A 652 40.75 -0.29 41.52
C VAL A 652 40.98 -0.79 40.08
N VAL A 653 41.63 0.03 39.25
CA VAL A 653 42.09 -0.34 37.89
C VAL A 653 43.54 -0.82 37.96
N THR A 654 43.86 -1.96 37.34
CA THR A 654 45.22 -2.32 36.96
C THR A 654 45.26 -2.93 35.56
N ALA A 655 46.07 -2.32 34.70
CA ALA A 655 46.66 -2.93 33.52
C ALA A 655 48.09 -3.39 33.86
N PRO A 656 48.69 -4.27 33.05
CA PRO A 656 50.11 -4.10 32.77
C PRO A 656 50.48 -4.29 31.29
N ALA A 657 51.66 -3.74 30.97
CA ALA A 657 52.26 -3.57 29.67
C ALA A 657 53.34 -4.63 29.32
N THR A 658 53.50 -4.86 28.01
CA THR A 658 54.69 -5.17 27.16
C THR A 658 56.02 -5.73 27.72
N GLN A 659 56.58 -6.71 26.99
CA GLN A 659 58.00 -6.88 26.57
C GLN A 659 58.03 -7.56 25.17
N GLN A 660 58.58 -6.97 24.09
CA GLN A 660 59.96 -7.10 23.53
C GLN A 660 60.51 -8.54 23.46
N GLY A 661 61.08 -9.09 22.39
CA GLY A 661 61.41 -8.65 21.02
C GLY A 661 62.21 -9.76 20.30
N ASN A 662 62.33 -9.71 18.96
CA ASN A 662 63.61 -9.92 18.25
C ASN A 662 63.48 -9.72 16.73
N GLU A 663 64.54 -9.13 16.18
CA GLU A 663 64.74 -8.66 14.81
C GLU A 663 65.20 -9.76 13.83
N GLY A 664 65.04 -9.48 12.53
CA GLY A 664 65.63 -10.22 11.43
C GLY A 664 65.33 -9.57 10.06
N GLN A 665 66.16 -8.61 9.67
CA GLN A 665 66.37 -8.05 8.31
C GLN A 665 66.67 -9.18 7.28
N GLN A 666 66.58 -9.09 5.95
CA GLN A 666 66.62 -8.03 4.94
C GLN A 666 66.39 -8.65 3.52
N GLY A 667 65.83 -7.87 2.57
CA GLY A 667 66.11 -7.93 1.11
C GLY A 667 65.50 -9.10 0.31
N THR A 668 65.07 -8.99 -0.96
CA THR A 668 65.11 -7.95 -1.99
C THR A 668 64.21 -8.36 -3.16
N SER A 669 63.61 -7.35 -3.81
CA SER A 669 63.24 -7.25 -5.24
C SER A 669 62.47 -8.37 -5.93
N ASP A 670 61.29 -8.04 -6.45
CA ASP A 670 60.78 -8.71 -7.64
C ASP A 670 60.32 -7.69 -8.70
N LYS A 671 60.79 -7.92 -9.93
CA LYS A 671 60.52 -7.15 -11.14
C LYS A 671 59.43 -7.88 -11.94
N SER A 672 58.43 -7.11 -12.33
CA SER A 672 57.59 -7.22 -13.53
C SER A 672 57.99 -8.27 -14.59
N GLN A 673 57.11 -9.24 -14.84
CA GLN A 673 56.91 -9.87 -16.17
C GLN A 673 55.42 -10.15 -16.43
N GLU A 674 55.04 -9.97 -17.69
CA GLU A 674 53.71 -9.92 -18.27
C GLU A 674 53.07 -11.31 -18.54
N LEU A 675 51.75 -11.40 -18.32
CA LEU A 675 50.67 -12.11 -19.08
C LEU A 675 50.77 -13.64 -19.34
N PRO A 676 49.66 -14.36 -19.73
CA PRO A 676 48.31 -13.91 -20.13
C PRO A 676 47.10 -14.64 -19.49
N ALA A 677 45.91 -14.07 -19.74
CA ALA A 677 44.57 -14.56 -19.39
C ALA A 677 44.08 -15.75 -20.26
N PRO A 678 43.06 -16.52 -19.81
CA PRO A 678 42.35 -17.47 -20.68
C PRO A 678 41.01 -16.92 -21.19
N ALA A 679 40.71 -17.37 -22.42
CA ALA A 679 39.71 -16.86 -23.34
C ALA A 679 38.27 -17.35 -23.11
N VAL A 680 37.33 -16.48 -23.47
CA VAL A 680 35.90 -16.76 -23.68
C VAL A 680 35.67 -17.05 -25.18
N ARG A 681 34.91 -18.11 -25.49
CA ARG A 681 34.50 -18.44 -26.87
C ARG A 681 33.23 -17.67 -27.27
N HIS A 682 33.26 -17.10 -28.46
CA HIS A 682 32.17 -16.42 -29.16
C HIS A 682 31.51 -17.28 -30.23
N GLY A 683 30.26 -16.93 -30.55
CA GLY A 683 29.69 -16.96 -31.90
C GLY A 683 28.15 -16.78 -31.90
N PRO A 684 27.53 -16.16 -32.93
CA PRO A 684 28.05 -15.19 -33.90
C PRO A 684 27.15 -13.93 -34.10
N GLN A 685 27.78 -12.90 -34.69
CA GLN A 685 27.17 -11.66 -35.21
C GLN A 685 26.58 -11.86 -36.61
N TYR A 686 25.63 -11.00 -37.00
CA TYR A 686 25.46 -10.54 -38.38
C TYR A 686 25.39 -9.01 -38.41
N SER A 687 26.05 -8.43 -39.43
CA SER A 687 26.15 -6.98 -39.67
C SER A 687 25.91 -6.67 -41.15
N GLY A 688 25.48 -5.43 -41.41
CA GLY A 688 25.49 -4.72 -42.70
C GLY A 688 24.18 -4.83 -43.50
N LEU A 689 23.68 -3.85 -44.24
CA LEU A 689 24.03 -2.49 -44.71
C LEU A 689 22.67 -1.94 -45.27
N THR A 690 22.31 -0.66 -45.43
CA THR A 690 22.96 0.50 -46.05
C THR A 690 22.00 1.71 -45.93
N ALA A 691 22.55 2.92 -45.99
CA ALA A 691 21.86 4.21 -45.95
C ALA A 691 21.38 4.71 -47.32
N ALA A 692 20.34 5.55 -47.35
CA ALA A 692 20.13 6.60 -48.36
C ALA A 692 19.26 7.73 -47.79
N GLN A 693 19.62 8.97 -48.14
CA GLN A 693 19.17 10.24 -47.58
C GLN A 693 18.20 10.97 -48.58
N PRO A 694 17.78 12.25 -48.38
CA PRO A 694 16.37 12.67 -48.31
C PRO A 694 15.87 13.50 -49.51
N ALA A 695 14.55 13.76 -49.65
CA ALA A 695 13.99 15.05 -50.16
C ALA A 695 12.45 15.09 -50.40
N LYS A 696 11.89 16.25 -50.02
CA LYS A 696 10.90 17.11 -50.73
C LYS A 696 9.38 17.07 -50.41
N ARG A 697 8.94 18.31 -50.14
CA ARG A 697 7.62 18.96 -49.98
C ARG A 697 6.62 18.71 -51.12
N HIS A 698 5.32 18.70 -50.78
CA HIS A 698 4.21 19.60 -51.23
C HIS A 698 2.87 18.97 -50.76
N ALA A 699 2.07 19.60 -49.89
CA ALA A 699 1.04 20.63 -50.13
C ALA A 699 -0.35 20.08 -50.54
N HIS A 700 -1.36 20.45 -49.72
CA HIS A 700 -2.81 20.53 -49.95
C HIS A 700 -3.62 19.27 -50.33
N GLN A 701 -4.60 18.91 -49.50
CA GLN A 701 -6.05 19.04 -49.77
C GLN A 701 -6.89 18.37 -48.65
N ASP A 702 -7.72 19.16 -47.96
CA ASP A 702 -9.03 18.75 -47.42
C ASP A 702 -9.91 18.28 -48.61
N PRO A 703 -10.99 17.45 -48.46
CA PRO A 703 -12.06 17.70 -47.49
C PRO A 703 -12.92 16.50 -47.01
N VAL A 704 -13.93 16.87 -46.20
CA VAL A 704 -15.32 16.33 -46.13
C VAL A 704 -15.73 15.56 -44.87
N VAL A 705 -16.58 16.25 -44.10
CA VAL A 705 -17.51 15.80 -43.06
C VAL A 705 -18.67 14.99 -43.66
N PRO A 706 -19.22 13.99 -42.94
CA PRO A 706 -20.69 13.97 -42.86
C PRO A 706 -21.24 13.55 -41.48
N GLN A 707 -22.26 14.30 -41.05
CA GLN A 707 -23.35 13.95 -40.13
C GLN A 707 -24.57 14.76 -40.63
N PRO A 708 -25.83 14.45 -40.27
CA PRO A 708 -26.46 13.17 -39.93
C PRO A 708 -27.77 12.95 -40.74
N THR A 709 -28.33 11.74 -40.73
CA THR A 709 -29.72 11.50 -41.15
C THR A 709 -30.58 11.01 -40.00
N SER A 710 -31.60 11.80 -39.71
CA SER A 710 -32.75 11.58 -38.85
C SER A 710 -33.68 10.48 -39.35
N TYR A 711 -34.26 9.69 -38.43
CA TYR A 711 -35.59 9.12 -38.63
C TYR A 711 -36.35 9.11 -37.29
N GLN A 712 -37.38 9.97 -37.22
CA GLN A 712 -38.53 9.79 -36.34
C GLN A 712 -39.50 8.82 -37.02
N GLN A 713 -40.11 7.90 -36.27
CA GLN A 713 -41.52 7.56 -36.40
C GLN A 713 -42.02 6.67 -35.24
N SER A 714 -43.14 7.09 -34.69
CA SER A 714 -44.13 6.39 -33.86
C SER A 714 -45.49 7.03 -34.23
N PRO A 715 -46.68 6.49 -33.89
CA PRO A 715 -47.01 5.26 -33.15
C PRO A 715 -48.14 4.41 -33.81
N ALA A 716 -48.41 3.19 -33.29
CA ALA A 716 -49.75 2.59 -33.37
C ALA A 716 -49.99 1.50 -32.29
N THR A 717 -51.18 1.61 -31.71
CA THR A 717 -51.91 0.83 -30.70
C THR A 717 -52.17 -0.65 -31.02
N ALA A 718 -52.23 -1.49 -29.97
CA ALA A 718 -53.25 -2.56 -29.83
C ALA A 718 -53.42 -3.00 -28.36
N GLN A 719 -54.67 -3.00 -27.90
CA GLN A 719 -55.17 -3.51 -26.62
C GLN A 719 -55.49 -5.02 -26.69
N ALA A 720 -55.35 -5.73 -25.57
CA ALA A 720 -56.20 -6.84 -25.08
C ALA A 720 -55.65 -7.25 -23.69
N ALA A 721 -56.24 -6.91 -22.54
CA ALA A 721 -57.47 -7.44 -21.93
C ALA A 721 -57.48 -8.98 -21.78
N TYR A 722 -57.19 -9.49 -20.58
CA TYR A 722 -57.88 -10.64 -19.95
C TYR A 722 -57.51 -10.72 -18.46
N ALA A 723 -58.50 -10.48 -17.61
CA ALA A 723 -58.66 -11.04 -16.27
C ALA A 723 -59.87 -12.02 -16.36
N PRO A 724 -60.06 -13.01 -15.46
CA PRO A 724 -60.57 -12.69 -14.11
C PRO A 724 -60.21 -13.68 -12.96
N ALA A 725 -60.46 -13.22 -11.72
CA ALA A 725 -61.05 -13.92 -10.56
C ALA A 725 -60.33 -15.15 -9.95
N SER A 726 -60.40 -15.49 -8.66
CA SER A 726 -60.95 -14.96 -7.40
C SER A 726 -60.65 -15.99 -6.29
N SER A 727 -60.99 -15.67 -5.03
CA SER A 727 -61.08 -16.55 -3.84
C SER A 727 -59.76 -16.98 -3.16
N GLU A 728 -59.67 -17.19 -1.85
CA GLU A 728 -60.28 -16.65 -0.63
C GLU A 728 -59.53 -17.36 0.53
N GLN A 729 -59.59 -16.80 1.74
CA GLN A 729 -59.45 -17.48 3.04
C GLN A 729 -58.04 -18.00 3.44
N GLN A 730 -57.40 -17.46 4.49
CA GLN A 730 -57.67 -17.49 5.96
C GLN A 730 -56.75 -18.51 6.64
N GLY A 731 -56.10 -18.08 7.72
CA GLY A 731 -55.38 -18.99 8.62
C GLY A 731 -54.31 -18.31 9.44
N ASP A 732 -54.73 -17.60 10.49
CA ASP A 732 -53.92 -17.26 11.66
C ASP A 732 -53.16 -18.49 12.20
N LEU A 733 -51.97 -18.30 12.78
CA LEU A 733 -51.77 -18.44 14.23
C LEU A 733 -50.32 -18.19 14.67
N GLN A 734 -50.26 -17.50 15.80
CA GLN A 734 -49.12 -17.19 16.65
C GLN A 734 -48.42 -18.45 17.18
N GLY A 735 -47.15 -18.33 17.56
CA GLY A 735 -46.47 -19.39 18.30
C GLY A 735 -45.03 -19.09 18.68
N SER A 736 -44.87 -18.24 19.69
CA SER A 736 -43.62 -17.87 20.34
C SER A 736 -42.92 -19.03 21.08
N ALA A 737 -41.61 -19.09 20.89
CA ALA A 737 -40.57 -19.08 21.93
C ALA A 737 -40.29 -20.31 22.83
N THR A 738 -38.98 -20.38 23.13
CA THR A 738 -38.29 -20.96 24.30
C THR A 738 -37.92 -22.44 24.28
N GLY A 739 -36.66 -22.70 24.68
CA GLY A 739 -36.23 -24.04 25.12
C GLY A 739 -34.73 -24.29 25.00
N TYR A 740 -33.95 -23.73 25.92
CA TYR A 740 -32.60 -24.19 26.27
C TYR A 740 -32.61 -25.69 26.66
N GLY A 741 -31.53 -26.43 26.37
CA GLY A 741 -31.38 -27.79 26.90
C GLY A 741 -30.08 -28.47 26.49
N HIS A 742 -29.17 -28.55 27.44
CA HIS A 742 -27.82 -29.13 27.40
C HIS A 742 -27.77 -30.68 27.31
N GLN A 743 -26.54 -31.17 27.09
CA GLN A 743 -26.00 -32.52 27.36
C GLN A 743 -26.38 -33.62 26.37
N ALA A 744 -25.59 -34.66 26.13
CA ALA A 744 -24.18 -35.02 26.31
C ALA A 744 -24.06 -36.45 25.75
N GLU A 745 -22.86 -36.83 25.32
CA GLU A 745 -22.35 -38.22 25.23
C GLU A 745 -23.00 -39.23 24.27
N GLY A 746 -22.15 -40.01 23.58
CA GLY A 746 -22.58 -41.25 22.93
C GLY A 746 -21.75 -41.71 21.74
N TYR A 747 -20.54 -42.20 22.04
CA TYR A 747 -19.83 -43.35 21.44
C TYR A 747 -20.28 -43.99 20.10
N LEU A 748 -19.25 -44.26 19.26
CA LEU A 748 -19.03 -45.40 18.34
C LEU A 748 -20.16 -45.84 17.38
N ASP A 749 -19.87 -45.86 16.07
CA ASP A 749 -19.58 -47.14 15.39
C ASP A 749 -18.92 -46.95 14.01
N MET A 750 -18.02 -47.87 13.68
CA MET A 750 -17.44 -48.05 12.35
C MET A 750 -18.44 -48.76 11.43
N GLY A 751 -18.71 -48.16 10.27
CA GLY A 751 -19.49 -48.79 9.20
C GLY A 751 -18.78 -48.64 7.86
N ALA A 752 -17.96 -49.63 7.52
CA ALA A 752 -17.47 -49.83 6.16
C ALA A 752 -18.64 -50.17 5.24
N TYR A 753 -18.75 -49.49 4.09
CA TYR A 753 -19.51 -49.98 2.95
C TYR A 753 -18.67 -49.83 1.67
N SER A 754 -18.29 -50.98 1.14
CA SER A 754 -17.73 -51.20 -0.20
C SER A 754 -18.84 -51.57 -1.17
N SER A 755 -18.87 -50.93 -2.34
CA SER A 755 -19.30 -51.46 -3.66
C SER A 755 -18.84 -50.41 -4.69
N GLY A 756 -17.99 -50.68 -5.69
CA GLY A 756 -18.06 -51.70 -6.75
C GLY A 756 -19.11 -51.25 -7.78
N TYR A 757 -18.90 -51.01 -9.08
CA TYR A 757 -17.91 -51.39 -10.09
C TYR A 757 -18.10 -50.47 -11.32
N GLY A 758 -17.09 -50.35 -12.19
CA GLY A 758 -17.26 -49.78 -13.54
C GLY A 758 -15.96 -49.46 -14.26
N ALA A 759 -15.35 -50.48 -14.86
CA ALA A 759 -14.09 -50.45 -15.61
C ALA A 759 -14.25 -49.90 -17.05
N PHE A 760 -13.19 -49.31 -17.62
CA PHE A 760 -12.74 -49.55 -19.01
C PHE A 760 -11.23 -49.20 -19.16
N GLY A 761 -10.50 -50.08 -19.86
CA GLY A 761 -9.04 -50.16 -20.00
C GLY A 761 -8.37 -49.15 -20.95
N TRP A 762 -7.10 -48.80 -20.73
CA TRP A 762 -5.84 -49.44 -21.22
C TRP A 762 -5.39 -48.94 -22.59
N TYR A 763 -4.22 -48.29 -22.66
CA TYR A 763 -3.08 -48.72 -23.51
C TYR A 763 -1.77 -48.05 -23.04
N ALA A 764 -0.71 -48.86 -23.00
CA ALA A 764 0.63 -48.59 -22.50
C ALA A 764 1.59 -48.11 -23.61
N ASP A 765 2.73 -47.49 -23.26
CA ASP A 765 4.05 -48.12 -23.38
C ASP A 765 5.22 -47.16 -23.05
N TYR A 766 6.13 -47.66 -22.22
CA TYR A 766 7.53 -47.23 -22.05
C TYR A 766 8.41 -48.44 -22.44
N PRO A 767 9.62 -48.24 -22.98
CA PRO A 767 10.69 -49.20 -22.83
C PRO A 767 11.75 -48.72 -21.84
N VAL A 768 12.18 -49.68 -21.04
CA VAL A 768 13.24 -49.66 -20.02
C VAL A 768 14.57 -50.07 -20.65
N GLY A 769 15.66 -49.48 -20.18
CA GLY A 769 17.03 -50.04 -20.20
C GLY A 769 17.91 -49.09 -19.39
N GLY A 770 18.67 -49.45 -18.35
CA GLY A 770 19.18 -50.73 -17.92
C GLY A 770 20.71 -50.68 -17.96
N GLY A 771 21.38 -50.68 -16.80
CA GLY A 771 22.76 -51.20 -16.66
C GLY A 771 23.87 -50.26 -16.16
N TYR A 772 24.20 -50.42 -14.86
CA TYR A 772 25.53 -50.50 -14.22
C TYR A 772 26.74 -49.73 -14.81
N HIS A 773 27.27 -48.75 -14.05
CA HIS A 773 28.48 -48.89 -13.23
C HIS A 773 28.63 -47.76 -12.21
#